data_AF-A0A838EP96-F1
#
_entry.id   AF-A0A838EP96-F1
#
_cell.length_a   1.000
_cell.length_b   1.000
_cell.length_c   1.000
_cell.angle_alpha   90.00
_cell.angle_beta   90.00
_cell.angle_gamma   90.00
#
_symmetry.space_group_name_H-M   'P 1'
#
loop_
_entity.id
_entity.type
_entity.pdbx_description
1 polymer ?
#
loop_
_entity_poly.entity_id
_entity_poly.type
_entity_poly.pdbx_seq_one_letter_code
_entity_poly.pdbx_strand_id
1 'polypeptide(L)'
;MLTKPRVPSSPLETSMYSPRQRRRRSPLLLVGLSVPVVLALIAGAVFVLPYIRSHAAAAINPNCSLRIPKNPLTAQGLATPYQLAATDAGQGACNEANAGQSAFVQAVIFDPATNTISAYEPLVVDKGTQPAIAPVVPQIPQGAIVGLWFGFNGTILHLRGDVNGGQCVNGLGGSDFGQFAYCNAPQFFQAVNAAIQANKIKVPVLGMANDGQPCPTTRSFGLVDMDQSDNVQSQYLANANGQTAQMSTANQGNLPNATTLGNPSDNALLSRIEDPILGCQSWQVPDLANAGAMTATLATDELQAAANQAAPIALVPSADEMVLVNNNASLAKVNAYRIGVNQMPAATLNDANTTAYCKNLISISLPRLQLDMQTFQKQPSPDGGATANSLFTFLANRLNATLGANGLNCIGLLNIQNPVTLTTDGNGVVTAATLTIANTGTGTGTGTGTGTGTGATVPNCNVNGTAVAGCMGTATINGQTCTVAFANGTVTVTCPNNPTGTGTGTGTGTGTGTGTGTGTGTPNPTMVPFDNAGISSDANMAVANFDTAGFSYSAQALRNAGLTPGKKIVFNGVTFVWPSSAAGTPDNVMAQGQVIPVTAAMGARTLAFLGSSSFGPSMGNGTITYTDGSTQAFTLAFSDWTLNGGRSMPLNGNQVVTTTPYRNAPNGVQLGQMPNVFYTSVALQQGKTVKSVTMPAHANQGQLHVFSIGMK
;
A
#
# COMPACT_ATOMS: atom_id res chain seq x y z
N MET A 1 27.57 -46.30 73.04
CA MET A 1 28.82 -45.58 72.67
C MET A 1 28.47 -44.15 72.29
N LEU A 2 29.37 -43.20 72.49
CA LEU A 2 29.04 -41.77 72.65
C LEU A 2 29.07 -40.94 71.35
N THR A 3 28.28 -39.88 71.41
CA THR A 3 28.04 -38.79 70.44
C THR A 3 29.25 -37.92 70.07
N LYS A 4 29.23 -37.30 68.87
CA LYS A 4 29.16 -35.82 68.56
C LYS A 4 30.00 -35.38 67.33
N PRO A 5 29.66 -34.26 66.66
CA PRO A 5 30.30 -33.73 65.43
C PRO A 5 31.20 -32.50 65.69
N ARG A 6 31.93 -31.97 64.67
CA ARG A 6 32.18 -30.50 64.48
C ARG A 6 32.97 -30.07 63.22
N VAL A 7 32.88 -28.75 62.98
CA VAL A 7 33.36 -27.86 61.89
C VAL A 7 33.55 -26.46 62.53
N PRO A 8 34.34 -25.46 62.04
CA PRO A 8 35.22 -25.35 60.84
C PRO A 8 36.70 -25.00 61.16
N SER A 9 37.57 -24.84 60.14
CA SER A 9 38.40 -23.61 59.93
C SER A 9 39.44 -23.69 58.78
N SER A 10 39.59 -22.61 58.00
CA SER A 10 40.82 -22.25 57.24
C SER A 10 41.79 -21.49 58.18
N PRO A 11 43.10 -21.31 57.90
CA PRO A 11 43.53 -20.29 56.91
C PRO A 11 44.97 -20.41 56.32
N LEU A 12 45.36 -19.34 55.60
CA LEU A 12 46.71 -18.77 55.38
C LEU A 12 47.65 -19.28 54.25
N GLU A 13 48.23 -18.25 53.63
CA GLU A 13 49.09 -18.16 52.46
C GLU A 13 50.52 -18.69 52.68
N THR A 14 51.24 -18.99 51.59
CA THR A 14 52.58 -18.38 51.41
C THR A 14 53.01 -18.24 49.95
N SER A 15 53.65 -17.12 49.66
CA SER A 15 54.20 -16.69 48.36
C SER A 15 55.50 -17.41 47.99
N MET A 16 55.80 -17.59 46.68
CA MET A 16 57.00 -16.94 46.10
C MET A 16 57.26 -17.11 44.58
N TYR A 17 57.94 -16.07 44.05
CA TYR A 17 58.77 -15.96 42.85
C TYR A 17 58.19 -15.66 41.45
N SER A 18 58.85 -14.69 40.81
CA SER A 18 58.67 -14.16 39.45
C SER A 18 59.97 -14.39 38.66
N PRO A 19 60.00 -14.22 37.32
CA PRO A 19 60.60 -12.96 36.86
C PRO A 19 59.90 -12.31 35.65
N ARG A 20 60.20 -11.02 35.49
CA ARG A 20 59.69 -10.11 34.45
C ARG A 20 60.47 -10.22 33.13
N GLN A 21 59.82 -9.94 32.01
CA GLN A 21 60.43 -9.15 30.93
C GLN A 21 59.50 -8.04 30.43
N ARG A 22 60.07 -7.00 29.80
CA ARG A 22 59.48 -5.65 29.66
C ARG A 22 59.09 -5.30 28.22
N ARG A 23 57.96 -4.57 28.12
CA ARG A 23 57.67 -3.46 27.18
C ARG A 23 58.04 -3.61 25.69
N ARG A 24 57.01 -3.44 24.85
CA ARG A 24 56.93 -2.23 24.00
C ARG A 24 55.56 -1.56 24.19
N ARG A 25 55.55 -0.24 24.40
CA ARG A 25 54.38 0.63 24.19
C ARG A 25 54.66 1.39 22.90
N SER A 26 53.66 1.54 22.04
CA SER A 26 53.65 2.56 20.97
C SER A 26 52.34 3.35 21.08
N PRO A 27 52.34 4.68 20.88
CA PRO A 27 51.20 5.52 21.20
C PRO A 27 50.30 5.74 19.99
N LEU A 28 49.00 5.44 20.13
CA LEU A 28 47.88 5.99 19.35
C LEU A 28 46.59 5.49 19.99
N LEU A 29 46.19 6.15 21.08
CA LEU A 29 45.00 5.80 21.85
C LEU A 29 44.32 7.10 22.31
N LEU A 30 43.80 7.84 21.32
CA LEU A 30 43.00 9.06 21.45
C LEU A 30 42.41 9.41 20.07
N VAL A 31 41.31 8.72 19.73
CA VAL A 31 40.18 9.05 18.83
C VAL A 31 39.43 7.73 18.66
N GLY A 32 38.12 7.70 18.95
CA GLY A 32 37.30 6.49 18.84
C GLY A 32 36.67 6.03 20.15
N LEU A 33 35.84 6.86 20.77
CA LEU A 33 34.82 6.46 21.76
C LEU A 33 33.74 7.54 21.89
N SER A 34 33.05 7.80 20.78
CA SER A 34 31.82 8.58 20.66
C SER A 34 31.20 8.25 19.30
N VAL A 35 29.85 8.21 19.22
CA VAL A 35 29.07 7.55 18.15
C VAL A 35 29.25 6.02 18.20
N PRO A 36 28.35 5.29 18.90
CA PRO A 36 27.22 4.69 18.17
C PRO A 36 25.94 4.49 19.03
N VAL A 37 25.39 5.56 19.64
CA VAL A 37 24.12 5.50 20.40
C VAL A 37 22.97 6.27 19.73
N VAL A 38 23.28 7.10 18.72
CA VAL A 38 22.29 8.01 18.08
C VAL A 38 21.56 7.39 16.88
N LEU A 39 22.07 6.30 16.31
CA LEU A 39 21.54 5.71 15.06
C LEU A 39 20.37 4.72 15.24
N ALA A 40 19.99 4.39 16.48
CA ALA A 40 18.87 3.49 16.77
C ALA A 40 17.52 4.23 16.97
N LEU A 41 17.49 5.56 16.83
CA LEU A 41 16.31 6.41 17.05
C LEU A 41 15.61 6.84 15.74
N ILE A 42 16.06 6.36 14.58
CA ILE A 42 15.74 6.97 13.26
C ILE A 42 14.66 6.19 12.46
N ALA A 43 14.22 5.03 12.94
CA ALA A 43 13.13 4.26 12.29
C ALA A 43 11.74 4.74 12.75
N GLY A 44 11.35 4.46 14.00
CA GLY A 44 10.02 4.79 14.54
C GLY A 44 9.98 5.89 15.62
N ALA A 45 10.89 6.88 15.59
CA ALA A 45 10.93 7.95 16.60
C ALA A 45 11.40 9.31 16.05
N VAL A 46 11.09 9.60 14.79
CA VAL A 46 11.36 10.89 14.16
C VAL A 46 10.06 11.49 13.67
N PHE A 47 9.45 12.37 14.47
CA PHE A 47 8.99 13.71 14.07
C PHE A 47 8.57 14.52 15.33
N VAL A 48 8.91 15.82 15.33
CA VAL A 48 8.73 16.79 16.44
C VAL A 48 9.61 16.59 17.70
N LEU A 49 10.85 17.09 17.63
CA LEU A 49 11.53 17.67 18.80
C LEU A 49 11.99 19.11 18.48
N PRO A 50 11.57 20.14 19.23
CA PRO A 50 12.14 21.48 19.12
C PRO A 50 13.46 21.54 19.91
N TYR A 51 14.58 21.19 19.27
CA TYR A 51 15.91 21.33 19.89
C TYR A 51 16.37 22.79 19.97
N ILE A 52 16.01 23.48 21.05
CA ILE A 52 16.63 24.75 21.45
C ILE A 52 17.60 24.53 22.63
N ARG A 53 18.90 24.56 22.30
CA ARG A 53 20.07 24.88 23.16
C ARG A 53 20.37 24.02 24.39
N SER A 54 21.49 23.30 24.29
CA SER A 54 22.63 23.35 25.21
C SER A 54 22.38 23.41 26.73
N HIS A 55 21.56 22.51 27.27
CA HIS A 55 21.74 21.94 28.62
C HIS A 55 21.36 20.45 28.54
N ALA A 56 21.84 19.62 29.48
CA ALA A 56 21.48 18.20 29.51
C ALA A 56 20.00 18.03 29.90
N ALA A 57 19.11 18.05 28.91
CA ALA A 57 17.71 17.71 29.09
C ALA A 57 17.60 16.24 29.54
N ALA A 58 16.72 15.97 30.50
CA ALA A 58 16.41 14.59 30.89
C ALA A 58 15.86 13.82 29.68
N ALA A 59 16.22 12.55 29.54
CA ALA A 59 15.69 11.71 28.48
C ALA A 59 14.16 11.65 28.58
N ILE A 60 13.48 11.92 27.48
CA ILE A 60 12.02 11.84 27.36
C ILE A 60 11.63 10.37 27.50
N ASN A 61 10.64 10.05 28.34
CA ASN A 61 10.15 8.66 28.49
C ASN A 61 9.45 8.24 27.18
N PRO A 62 9.96 7.23 26.45
CA PRO A 62 9.39 6.82 25.17
C PRO A 62 8.23 5.83 25.31
N ASN A 63 7.93 5.33 26.52
CA ASN A 63 6.99 4.22 26.74
C ASN A 63 5.88 4.62 27.72
N CYS A 64 4.72 4.98 27.18
CA CYS A 64 3.58 5.47 27.96
C CYS A 64 2.43 4.46 27.97
N SER A 65 1.56 4.58 28.96
CA SER A 65 0.34 3.78 29.11
C SER A 65 -0.87 4.69 29.00
N LEU A 66 -1.81 4.35 28.10
CA LEU A 66 -3.09 5.04 27.98
C LEU A 66 -4.19 4.26 28.69
N ARG A 67 -4.83 4.89 29.68
CA ARG A 67 -5.94 4.30 30.41
C ARG A 67 -7.27 4.66 29.74
N ILE A 68 -7.88 3.63 29.15
CA ILE A 68 -9.20 3.66 28.53
C ILE A 68 -10.29 3.79 29.62
N PRO A 69 -11.25 4.72 29.47
CA PRO A 69 -12.38 4.90 30.39
C PRO A 69 -13.37 3.74 30.28
N LYS A 70 -14.24 3.59 31.28
CA LYS A 70 -15.30 2.56 31.26
C LYS A 70 -16.29 2.80 30.12
N ASN A 71 -16.78 1.72 29.52
CA ASN A 71 -17.74 1.74 28.41
C ASN A 71 -17.27 2.63 27.23
N PRO A 72 -16.03 2.45 26.71
CA PRO A 72 -15.39 3.42 25.82
C PRO A 72 -16.10 3.62 24.47
N LEU A 73 -16.99 2.71 24.07
CA LEU A 73 -17.78 2.78 22.84
C LEU A 73 -19.13 3.53 23.02
N THR A 74 -19.35 4.18 24.16
CA THR A 74 -20.58 4.95 24.47
C THR A 74 -20.32 6.45 24.49
N ALA A 75 -21.36 7.27 24.35
CA ALA A 75 -21.25 8.73 24.39
C ALA A 75 -20.49 9.24 25.63
N GLN A 76 -20.82 8.67 26.81
CA GLN A 76 -20.13 9.00 28.05
C GLN A 76 -18.67 8.50 28.06
N GLY A 77 -18.39 7.33 27.48
CA GLY A 77 -17.03 6.78 27.34
C GLY A 77 -16.15 7.66 26.46
N LEU A 78 -16.65 8.04 25.27
CA LEU A 78 -15.96 8.94 24.34
C LEU A 78 -15.69 10.32 24.95
N ALA A 79 -16.63 10.86 25.72
CA ALA A 79 -16.48 12.16 26.37
C ALA A 79 -15.66 12.14 27.67
N THR A 80 -15.36 10.96 28.22
CA THR A 80 -14.52 10.84 29.41
C THR A 80 -13.05 10.89 29.01
N PRO A 81 -12.24 11.84 29.54
CA PRO A 81 -10.83 11.93 29.17
C PRO A 81 -10.05 10.63 29.42
N TYR A 82 -9.33 10.19 28.39
CA TYR A 82 -8.39 9.08 28.44
C TYR A 82 -7.14 9.56 29.18
N GLN A 83 -6.54 8.72 30.03
CA GLN A 83 -5.47 9.18 30.93
C GLN A 83 -4.11 8.61 30.53
N LEU A 84 -3.20 9.49 30.09
CA LEU A 84 -1.80 9.16 29.83
C LEU A 84 -1.01 9.05 31.14
N ALA A 85 -0.11 8.07 31.23
CA ALA A 85 0.87 7.96 32.31
C ALA A 85 2.13 7.25 31.83
N ALA A 86 3.23 7.37 32.58
CA ALA A 86 4.40 6.51 32.38
C ALA A 86 4.03 5.03 32.58
N THR A 87 4.49 4.15 31.68
CA THR A 87 4.37 2.69 31.88
C THR A 87 5.31 2.21 32.98
N ASP A 88 6.54 2.72 32.96
CA ASP A 88 7.52 2.60 34.02
C ASP A 88 7.86 4.00 34.53
N ALA A 89 7.47 4.32 35.75
CA ALA A 89 7.74 5.60 36.38
C ALA A 89 9.25 5.82 36.65
N GLY A 90 10.07 4.76 36.66
CA GLY A 90 11.53 4.85 36.75
C GLY A 90 12.19 5.45 35.52
N GLN A 91 11.50 5.48 34.37
CA GLN A 91 11.97 6.08 33.11
C GLN A 91 11.53 7.54 32.93
N GLY A 92 10.95 8.16 33.96
CA GLY A 92 10.43 9.53 33.93
C GLY A 92 8.94 9.61 33.62
N ALA A 93 8.37 10.81 33.66
CA ALA A 93 6.95 11.04 33.39
C ALA A 93 6.62 11.01 31.89
N CYS A 94 5.39 10.68 31.57
CA CYS A 94 4.74 11.00 30.30
C CYS A 94 3.85 12.23 30.51
N ASN A 95 3.91 13.17 29.58
CA ASN A 95 3.16 14.43 29.65
C ASN A 95 2.50 14.66 28.29
N GLU A 96 1.18 14.68 28.24
CA GLU A 96 0.40 14.77 27.01
C GLU A 96 0.69 16.08 26.24
N ALA A 97 0.98 17.17 26.96
CA ALA A 97 1.38 18.45 26.37
C ALA A 97 2.79 18.46 25.74
N ASN A 98 3.58 17.40 25.90
CA ASN A 98 4.86 17.23 25.21
C ASN A 98 4.61 16.52 23.87
N ALA A 99 4.82 17.22 22.75
CA ALA A 99 4.56 16.68 21.41
C ALA A 99 5.31 15.38 21.08
N GLY A 100 6.44 15.07 21.73
CA GLY A 100 7.15 13.78 21.60
C GLY A 100 6.63 12.66 22.54
N GLN A 101 5.53 12.90 23.26
CA GLN A 101 4.87 11.97 24.17
C GLN A 101 3.33 12.00 24.07
N SER A 102 2.75 12.86 23.23
CA SER A 102 1.30 12.96 23.05
C SER A 102 0.74 11.64 22.52
N ALA A 103 -0.37 11.20 23.10
CA ALA A 103 -1.16 10.06 22.65
C ALA A 103 -2.51 10.55 22.14
N PHE A 104 -3.01 9.96 21.06
CA PHE A 104 -4.18 10.42 20.32
C PHE A 104 -5.24 9.33 20.26
N VAL A 105 -6.51 9.72 20.20
CA VAL A 105 -7.65 8.81 20.05
C VAL A 105 -8.60 9.39 19.02
N GLN A 106 -8.89 8.60 17.97
CA GLN A 106 -9.92 8.92 16.98
C GLN A 106 -11.06 7.92 17.10
N ALA A 107 -12.30 8.41 17.17
CA ALA A 107 -13.50 7.61 17.12
C ALA A 107 -14.22 7.83 15.78
N VAL A 108 -14.70 6.74 15.18
CA VAL A 108 -15.57 6.81 14.01
C VAL A 108 -16.83 6.01 14.28
N ILE A 109 -17.98 6.67 14.10
CA ILE A 109 -19.30 6.17 14.42
C ILE A 109 -20.04 5.89 13.12
N PHE A 110 -20.52 4.66 12.95
CA PHE A 110 -21.40 4.27 11.86
C PHE A 110 -22.82 4.05 12.39
N ASP A 111 -23.79 4.79 11.87
CA ASP A 111 -25.21 4.55 12.15
C ASP A 111 -25.84 3.67 11.05
N PRO A 112 -26.18 2.39 11.33
CA PRO A 112 -26.80 1.51 10.36
C PRO A 112 -28.26 1.85 10.03
N ALA A 113 -28.94 2.69 10.83
CA ALA A 113 -30.32 3.10 10.56
C ALA A 113 -30.40 4.13 9.43
N THR A 114 -29.50 5.12 9.44
CA THR A 114 -29.40 6.19 8.44
C THR A 114 -28.35 5.91 7.36
N ASN A 115 -27.40 5.01 7.63
CA ASN A 115 -26.20 4.72 6.82
C ASN A 115 -25.20 5.89 6.77
N THR A 116 -25.17 6.74 7.80
CA THR A 116 -24.19 7.82 7.91
C THR A 116 -22.96 7.42 8.74
N ILE A 117 -21.83 8.06 8.44
CA ILE A 117 -20.60 7.98 9.23
C ILE A 117 -20.29 9.36 9.80
N SER A 118 -19.85 9.44 11.05
CA SER A 118 -19.34 10.67 11.69
C SER A 118 -18.08 10.39 12.50
N ALA A 119 -17.22 11.40 12.64
CA ALA A 119 -16.03 11.36 13.49
C ALA A 119 -16.35 11.90 14.90
N TYR A 120 -15.48 11.60 15.85
CA TYR A 120 -15.37 12.27 17.13
C TYR A 120 -13.95 12.05 17.66
N GLU A 121 -13.36 13.03 18.34
CA GLU A 121 -11.96 12.97 18.79
C GLU A 121 -11.88 12.90 20.34
N PRO A 122 -11.94 11.71 20.99
CA PRO A 122 -11.80 11.61 22.44
C PRO A 122 -10.52 12.27 22.95
N LEU A 123 -10.63 13.00 24.06
CA LEU A 123 -9.51 13.78 24.59
C LEU A 123 -8.59 12.91 25.47
N VAL A 124 -7.27 13.02 25.26
CA VAL A 124 -6.26 12.53 26.21
C VAL A 124 -5.82 13.65 27.15
N VAL A 125 -5.61 13.31 28.42
CA VAL A 125 -5.05 14.18 29.47
C VAL A 125 -4.04 13.41 30.32
N ASP A 126 -3.15 14.10 31.03
CA ASP A 126 -2.27 13.45 32.00
C ASP A 126 -3.04 12.88 33.20
N LYS A 127 -2.64 11.69 33.65
CA LYS A 127 -3.30 10.97 34.76
C LYS A 127 -3.34 11.81 36.04
N GLY A 128 -4.55 12.16 36.45
CA GLY A 128 -4.82 12.96 37.66
C GLY A 128 -5.01 14.46 37.38
N THR A 129 -4.83 14.91 36.14
CA THR A 129 -5.12 16.28 35.72
C THR A 129 -6.57 16.45 35.27
N GLN A 130 -6.96 17.70 34.98
CA GLN A 130 -8.22 18.05 34.33
C GLN A 130 -7.91 18.70 32.98
N PRO A 131 -8.77 18.50 31.97
CA PRO A 131 -8.60 19.13 30.66
C PRO A 131 -8.71 20.66 30.77
N ALA A 132 -8.10 21.37 29.82
CA ALA A 132 -8.20 22.83 29.72
C ALA A 132 -9.64 23.28 29.42
N ILE A 133 -10.36 22.49 28.60
CA ILE A 133 -11.79 22.63 28.31
C ILE A 133 -12.39 21.22 28.33
N ALA A 134 -13.52 21.03 29.02
CA ALA A 134 -14.19 19.73 29.10
C ALA A 134 -14.63 19.24 27.71
N PRO A 135 -14.49 17.93 27.40
CA PRO A 135 -14.94 17.40 26.10
C PRO A 135 -16.43 17.58 25.85
N VAL A 136 -16.80 17.78 24.59
CA VAL A 136 -18.21 17.78 24.14
C VAL A 136 -18.77 16.36 24.26
N VAL A 137 -19.94 16.17 24.86
CA VAL A 137 -20.59 14.85 24.90
C VAL A 137 -21.27 14.57 23.55
N PRO A 138 -20.79 13.62 22.73
CA PRO A 138 -21.37 13.36 21.42
C PRO A 138 -22.74 12.68 21.55
N GLN A 139 -23.65 12.98 20.63
CA GLN A 139 -24.89 12.22 20.51
C GLN A 139 -24.64 10.99 19.63
N ILE A 140 -24.73 9.79 20.22
CA ILE A 140 -24.55 8.52 19.50
C ILE A 140 -25.94 7.88 19.29
N PRO A 141 -26.37 7.62 18.03
CA PRO A 141 -27.63 6.94 17.75
C PRO A 141 -27.70 5.54 18.38
N GLN A 142 -28.90 5.11 18.78
CA GLN A 142 -29.10 3.77 19.32
C GLN A 142 -28.80 2.71 18.24
N GLY A 143 -27.88 1.79 18.56
CA GLY A 143 -27.45 0.75 17.61
C GLY A 143 -26.34 1.18 16.66
N ALA A 144 -25.82 2.41 16.78
CA ALA A 144 -24.60 2.81 16.08
C ALA A 144 -23.39 1.99 16.53
N ILE A 145 -22.46 1.76 15.61
CA ILE A 145 -21.25 0.97 15.79
C ILE A 145 -20.06 1.93 15.84
N VAL A 146 -19.36 1.95 16.96
CA VAL A 146 -18.18 2.81 17.18
C VAL A 146 -16.92 1.99 17.00
N GLY A 147 -16.00 2.45 16.15
CA GLY A 147 -14.60 2.05 16.14
C GLY A 147 -13.74 3.11 16.82
N LEU A 148 -12.66 2.68 17.48
CA LEU A 148 -11.63 3.54 18.04
C LEU A 148 -10.27 3.16 17.45
N TRP A 149 -9.45 4.16 17.17
CA TRP A 149 -8.04 4.02 16.80
C TRP A 149 -7.20 4.91 17.70
N PHE A 150 -5.95 4.51 17.92
CA PHE A 150 -5.04 5.15 18.85
C PHE A 150 -3.73 5.47 18.17
N GLY A 151 -3.18 6.62 18.55
CA GLY A 151 -1.91 7.12 18.09
C GLY A 151 -1.00 7.50 19.23
N PHE A 152 0.30 7.57 18.96
CA PHE A 152 1.30 8.01 19.92
C PHE A 152 2.54 8.53 19.20
N ASN A 153 3.14 9.59 19.73
CA ASN A 153 4.37 10.19 19.18
C ASN A 153 5.66 9.70 19.89
N GLY A 154 5.54 8.87 20.93
CA GLY A 154 6.67 8.14 21.53
C GLY A 154 6.89 6.79 20.83
N THR A 155 7.52 5.82 21.50
CA THR A 155 7.84 4.51 20.89
C THR A 155 6.79 3.43 21.15
N ILE A 156 6.30 3.28 22.40
CA ILE A 156 5.29 2.26 22.73
C ILE A 156 4.15 2.86 23.57
N LEU A 157 2.92 2.74 23.05
CA LEU A 157 1.69 3.01 23.77
C LEU A 157 1.07 1.72 24.31
N HIS A 158 1.05 1.56 25.62
CA HIS A 158 0.42 0.43 26.28
C HIS A 158 -1.03 0.72 26.66
N LEU A 159 -2.00 0.03 26.04
CA LEU A 159 -3.40 0.17 26.46
C LEU A 159 -3.66 -0.49 27.84
N ARG A 160 -4.43 0.21 28.67
CA ARG A 160 -4.83 -0.18 30.04
C ARG A 160 -6.27 0.25 30.31
N GLY A 161 -6.89 -0.21 31.41
CA GLY A 161 -8.26 0.17 31.75
C GLY A 161 -9.30 -0.77 31.13
N ASP A 162 -10.38 -0.24 30.57
CA ASP A 162 -11.49 -1.04 30.02
C ASP A 162 -11.22 -1.56 28.60
N VAL A 163 -10.06 -2.19 28.41
CA VAL A 163 -9.64 -2.79 27.13
C VAL A 163 -10.60 -3.89 26.65
N ASN A 164 -11.24 -4.60 27.58
CA ASN A 164 -12.19 -5.66 27.26
C ASN A 164 -13.55 -5.09 26.84
N GLY A 165 -14.06 -4.07 27.54
CA GLY A 165 -15.31 -3.39 27.17
C GLY A 165 -15.23 -2.64 25.85
N GLY A 166 -14.02 -2.19 25.45
CA GLY A 166 -13.76 -1.66 24.11
C GLY A 166 -13.52 -2.70 23.02
N GLN A 167 -13.23 -3.96 23.36
CA GLN A 167 -12.67 -4.96 22.43
C GLN A 167 -11.37 -4.46 21.76
N CYS A 168 -10.42 -4.04 22.60
CA CYS A 168 -9.17 -3.42 22.18
C CYS A 168 -8.09 -4.44 21.82
N VAL A 169 -7.36 -4.16 20.75
CA VAL A 169 -6.19 -4.91 20.29
C VAL A 169 -5.02 -3.94 20.20
N ASN A 170 -3.96 -4.26 20.94
CA ASN A 170 -2.74 -3.47 20.98
C ASN A 170 -1.52 -4.21 20.41
N GLY A 171 -1.72 -5.36 19.75
CA GLY A 171 -0.65 -6.28 19.34
C GLY A 171 -0.95 -7.72 19.76
N LEU A 172 0.10 -8.50 20.07
CA LEU A 172 0.00 -9.88 20.53
C LEU A 172 0.73 -10.08 21.86
N GLY A 173 0.00 -10.45 22.93
CA GLY A 173 0.58 -11.14 24.10
C GLY A 173 1.82 -10.51 24.73
N GLY A 174 1.86 -9.17 24.87
CA GLY A 174 3.01 -8.43 25.41
C GLY A 174 4.00 -7.90 24.35
N SER A 175 3.77 -8.20 23.06
CA SER A 175 4.39 -7.52 21.93
C SER A 175 3.36 -6.57 21.33
N ASP A 176 3.44 -5.30 21.74
CA ASP A 176 2.48 -4.28 21.30
C ASP A 176 2.82 -3.79 19.88
N PHE A 177 1.88 -3.12 19.19
CA PHE A 177 2.10 -2.51 17.86
C PHE A 177 2.91 -1.20 17.91
N GLY A 178 3.60 -0.88 19.01
CA GLY A 178 4.36 0.37 19.14
C GLY A 178 3.46 1.59 19.27
N GLN A 179 3.37 2.41 18.22
CA GLN A 179 2.65 3.69 18.20
C GLN A 179 1.13 3.56 17.94
N PHE A 180 0.68 2.38 17.50
CA PHE A 180 -0.69 2.14 17.02
C PHE A 180 -1.51 1.27 17.97
N ALA A 181 -2.83 1.47 18.01
CA ALA A 181 -3.78 0.50 18.53
C ALA A 181 -5.18 0.71 17.96
N TYR A 182 -6.11 -0.22 18.25
CA TYR A 182 -7.53 -0.03 17.96
C TYR A 182 -8.44 -0.70 18.97
N CYS A 183 -9.70 -0.27 19.04
CA CYS A 183 -10.79 -0.97 19.72
C CYS A 183 -12.00 -1.06 18.79
N ASN A 184 -12.60 -2.25 18.69
CA ASN A 184 -13.79 -2.54 17.89
C ASN A 184 -13.72 -2.26 16.36
N ALA A 185 -12.56 -1.85 15.82
CA ALA A 185 -12.34 -1.63 14.39
C ALA A 185 -12.79 -2.80 13.48
N PRO A 186 -12.61 -4.10 13.83
CA PRO A 186 -13.05 -5.20 12.98
C PRO A 186 -14.58 -5.21 12.78
N GLN A 187 -15.36 -4.97 13.84
CA GLN A 187 -16.82 -4.92 13.77
C GLN A 187 -17.29 -3.68 13.00
N PHE A 188 -16.65 -2.53 13.23
CA PHE A 188 -16.89 -1.29 12.50
C PHE A 188 -16.70 -1.48 11.00
N PHE A 189 -15.51 -1.93 10.57
CA PHE A 189 -15.20 -2.11 9.16
C PHE A 189 -16.07 -3.20 8.52
N GLN A 190 -16.39 -4.29 9.22
CA GLN A 190 -17.33 -5.30 8.71
C GLN A 190 -18.69 -4.69 8.38
N ALA A 191 -19.25 -3.86 9.29
CA ALA A 191 -20.56 -3.25 9.10
C ALA A 191 -20.55 -2.19 7.98
N VAL A 192 -19.54 -1.33 7.94
CA VAL A 192 -19.41 -0.28 6.91
C VAL A 192 -19.15 -0.88 5.53
N ASN A 193 -18.26 -1.88 5.40
CA ASN A 193 -18.04 -2.59 4.15
C ASN A 193 -19.31 -3.30 3.67
N ALA A 194 -20.10 -3.91 4.57
CA ALA A 194 -21.38 -4.52 4.20
C ALA A 194 -22.38 -3.46 3.68
N ALA A 195 -22.41 -2.27 4.26
CA ALA A 195 -23.24 -1.16 3.79
C ALA A 195 -22.76 -0.58 2.45
N ILE A 196 -21.45 -0.51 2.20
CA ILE A 196 -20.85 -0.15 0.90
C ILE A 196 -21.22 -1.20 -0.17
N GLN A 197 -21.04 -2.49 0.12
CA GLN A 197 -21.38 -3.60 -0.78
C GLN A 197 -22.88 -3.65 -1.11
N ALA A 198 -23.73 -3.26 -0.15
CA ALA A 198 -25.18 -3.09 -0.36
C ALA A 198 -25.57 -1.77 -1.06
N ASN A 199 -24.61 -0.97 -1.54
CA ASN A 199 -24.78 0.36 -2.14
C ASN A 199 -25.52 1.37 -1.25
N LYS A 200 -25.55 1.18 0.07
CA LYS A 200 -26.15 2.11 1.03
C LYS A 200 -25.23 3.28 1.38
N ILE A 201 -23.93 3.02 1.37
CA ILE A 201 -22.88 4.04 1.49
C ILE A 201 -22.16 4.14 0.15
N LYS A 202 -21.99 5.36 -0.35
CA LYS A 202 -21.17 5.63 -1.53
C LYS A 202 -19.80 6.13 -1.08
N VAL A 203 -18.77 5.35 -1.39
CA VAL A 203 -17.38 5.78 -1.20
C VAL A 203 -17.05 6.83 -2.28
N PRO A 204 -16.45 7.98 -1.94
CA PRO A 204 -15.95 8.92 -2.93
C PRO A 204 -14.91 8.26 -3.85
N VAL A 205 -15.06 8.46 -5.16
CA VAL A 205 -14.05 8.00 -6.14
C VAL A 205 -12.79 8.85 -6.04
N LEU A 206 -11.64 8.26 -6.35
CA LEU A 206 -10.39 9.02 -6.44
C LEU A 206 -10.40 9.95 -7.66
N GLY A 207 -9.88 11.16 -7.46
CA GLY A 207 -9.63 12.11 -8.53
C GLY A 207 -8.34 11.83 -9.30
N MET A 208 -8.01 12.76 -10.19
CA MET A 208 -6.67 12.91 -10.76
C MET A 208 -5.98 14.07 -10.05
N ALA A 209 -4.73 13.86 -9.64
CA ALA A 209 -3.88 14.88 -9.08
C ALA A 209 -3.40 15.87 -10.17
N ASN A 210 -2.96 17.05 -9.73
CA ASN A 210 -2.45 18.14 -10.57
C ASN A 210 -1.21 17.76 -11.42
N ASP A 211 -0.51 16.68 -11.05
CA ASP A 211 0.63 16.10 -11.80
C ASP A 211 0.20 15.15 -12.93
N GLY A 212 -1.11 14.89 -13.08
CA GLY A 212 -1.67 14.00 -14.08
C GLY A 212 -1.66 12.51 -13.70
N GLN A 213 -1.35 12.18 -12.44
CA GLN A 213 -1.47 10.83 -11.89
C GLN A 213 -2.80 10.65 -11.14
N PRO A 214 -3.25 9.41 -10.86
CA PRO A 214 -4.32 9.18 -9.89
C PRO A 214 -3.96 9.80 -8.53
N CYS A 215 -4.97 10.31 -7.82
CA CYS A 215 -4.81 10.74 -6.44
C CYS A 215 -4.29 9.58 -5.56
N PRO A 216 -3.34 9.83 -4.65
CA PRO A 216 -2.85 8.81 -3.74
C PRO A 216 -3.95 8.34 -2.78
N THR A 217 -3.66 7.23 -2.11
CA THR A 217 -4.37 6.76 -0.91
C THR A 217 -3.32 6.28 0.08
N THR A 218 -3.72 5.96 1.31
CA THR A 218 -2.85 5.29 2.29
C THR A 218 -2.28 3.95 1.79
N ARG A 219 -2.87 3.35 0.75
CA ARG A 219 -2.37 2.11 0.14
C ARG A 219 -1.64 2.35 -1.18
N SER A 220 -1.25 3.59 -1.46
CA SER A 220 -0.38 3.97 -2.57
C SER A 220 1.07 3.94 -2.12
N PHE A 221 1.94 3.27 -2.88
CA PHE A 221 3.39 3.43 -2.73
C PHE A 221 3.87 4.88 -2.99
N GLY A 222 3.02 5.76 -3.51
CA GLY A 222 3.32 7.18 -3.71
C GLY A 222 3.46 8.00 -2.42
N LEU A 223 2.82 7.58 -1.31
CA LEU A 223 2.80 8.30 -0.02
C LEU A 223 4.13 8.20 0.76
N VAL A 224 5.03 7.31 0.32
CA VAL A 224 6.38 7.12 0.86
C VAL A 224 6.42 6.72 2.34
N ASP A 225 6.26 5.42 2.59
CA ASP A 225 6.27 4.88 3.95
C ASP A 225 6.63 3.38 4.04
N MET A 226 6.90 2.87 5.25
CA MET A 226 7.21 1.46 5.56
C MET A 226 6.08 0.67 6.23
N ASP A 227 5.12 1.34 6.86
CA ASP A 227 4.11 0.83 7.79
C ASP A 227 2.72 1.45 7.56
N GLN A 228 2.23 1.39 6.31
CA GLN A 228 0.98 2.03 5.87
C GLN A 228 -0.18 1.87 6.86
N SER A 229 -0.91 2.98 7.00
CA SER A 229 -2.02 3.13 7.94
C SER A 229 -1.55 3.22 9.41
N ASP A 230 -0.33 3.73 9.62
CA ASP A 230 0.41 3.75 10.88
C ASP A 230 -0.40 4.25 12.08
N ASN A 231 -1.17 5.33 11.91
CA ASN A 231 -1.60 6.17 13.03
C ASN A 231 -2.78 7.12 12.69
N VAL A 232 -3.39 7.75 13.71
CA VAL A 232 -4.65 8.51 13.59
C VAL A 232 -4.49 9.94 13.11
N GLN A 233 -5.61 10.59 12.78
CA GLN A 233 -5.64 11.99 12.37
C GLN A 233 -5.94 12.99 13.52
N SER A 234 -6.26 12.57 14.74
CA SER A 234 -6.67 13.48 15.82
C SER A 234 -5.66 14.59 16.13
N GLN A 235 -6.18 15.74 16.58
CA GLN A 235 -5.38 16.87 17.06
C GLN A 235 -5.95 17.39 18.38
N TYR A 236 -5.09 17.99 19.21
CA TYR A 236 -5.47 18.63 20.47
C TYR A 236 -4.84 20.03 20.60
N LEU A 237 -5.37 20.84 21.49
CA LEU A 237 -4.79 22.11 21.92
C LEU A 237 -4.15 21.96 23.30
N ALA A 238 -2.86 22.23 23.43
CA ALA A 238 -2.13 22.26 24.71
C ALA A 238 -1.91 23.69 25.19
N ASN A 239 -2.34 24.01 26.41
CA ASN A 239 -2.11 25.31 27.03
C ASN A 239 -0.75 25.37 27.79
N ALA A 240 -0.34 26.57 28.19
CA ALA A 240 0.92 26.79 28.91
C ALA A 240 1.02 26.09 30.29
N ASN A 241 -0.10 25.58 30.84
CA ASN A 241 -0.13 24.82 32.09
C ASN A 241 0.01 23.29 31.86
N GLY A 242 0.21 22.86 30.62
CA GLY A 242 0.29 21.44 30.25
C GLY A 242 -1.07 20.74 30.14
N GLN A 243 -2.18 21.48 30.16
CA GLN A 243 -3.51 20.90 30.01
C GLN A 243 -3.95 20.90 28.55
N THR A 244 -4.68 19.86 28.13
CA THR A 244 -5.18 19.68 26.77
C THR A 244 -6.68 19.95 26.61
N ALA A 245 -7.10 20.27 25.39
CA ALA A 245 -8.49 20.35 24.94
C ALA A 245 -8.65 19.76 23.53
N GLN A 246 -9.86 19.35 23.15
CA GLN A 246 -10.16 18.88 21.79
C GLN A 246 -9.88 19.98 20.75
N MET A 247 -9.37 19.62 19.58
CA MET A 247 -9.21 20.54 18.46
C MET A 247 -10.58 20.93 17.90
N SER A 248 -11.03 22.17 18.12
CA SER A 248 -12.27 22.70 17.53
C SER A 248 -12.18 24.21 17.36
N THR A 249 -12.98 24.78 16.45
CA THR A 249 -13.01 26.24 16.22
C THR A 249 -13.41 26.99 17.48
N ALA A 250 -14.32 26.43 18.29
CA ALA A 250 -14.69 27.00 19.58
C ALA A 250 -13.52 26.98 20.59
N ASN A 251 -12.78 25.87 20.67
CA ASN A 251 -11.66 25.75 21.60
C ASN A 251 -10.46 26.59 21.18
N GLN A 252 -10.22 26.79 19.87
CA GLN A 252 -9.23 27.74 19.36
C GLN A 252 -9.53 29.18 19.78
N GLY A 253 -10.80 29.61 19.68
CA GLY A 253 -11.22 30.93 20.14
C GLY A 253 -11.05 31.14 21.65
N ASN A 254 -11.25 30.08 22.44
CA ASN A 254 -11.08 30.12 23.90
C ASN A 254 -9.62 29.95 24.36
N LEU A 255 -8.74 29.37 23.53
CA LEU A 255 -7.33 29.11 23.83
C LEU A 255 -6.41 29.66 22.73
N PRO A 256 -6.41 30.99 22.46
CA PRO A 256 -5.73 31.59 21.31
C PRO A 256 -4.18 31.45 21.33
N ASN A 257 -3.60 31.09 22.48
CA ASN A 257 -2.16 30.87 22.67
C ASN A 257 -1.80 29.39 22.86
N ALA A 258 -2.72 28.45 22.62
CA ALA A 258 -2.42 27.02 22.76
C ALA A 258 -1.63 26.48 21.56
N THR A 259 -0.68 25.60 21.85
CA THR A 259 0.05 24.83 20.84
C THR A 259 -0.86 23.75 20.29
N THR A 260 -0.91 23.57 18.97
CA THR A 260 -1.59 22.41 18.36
C THR A 260 -0.69 21.18 18.47
N LEU A 261 -1.20 20.12 19.08
CA LEU A 261 -0.63 18.79 19.08
C LEU A 261 -1.29 17.97 17.97
N GLY A 262 -0.52 17.11 17.31
CA GLY A 262 -1.02 16.13 16.36
C GLY A 262 -0.01 15.02 16.15
N ASN A 263 -0.49 13.90 15.60
CA ASN A 263 0.37 12.85 15.09
C ASN A 263 0.67 13.09 13.58
N PRO A 264 1.90 12.87 13.11
CA PRO A 264 2.31 13.03 11.72
C PRO A 264 2.10 11.75 10.88
N SER A 265 0.97 11.07 11.07
CA SER A 265 0.60 9.80 10.41
C SER A 265 0.58 9.86 8.89
N ASP A 266 0.65 8.70 8.24
CA ASP A 266 0.35 8.54 6.81
C ASP A 266 -1.04 9.07 6.47
N ASN A 267 -2.04 8.81 7.32
CA ASN A 267 -3.39 9.32 7.17
C ASN A 267 -3.45 10.87 7.23
N ALA A 268 -2.68 11.47 8.14
CA ALA A 268 -2.57 12.92 8.28
C ALA A 268 -1.78 13.55 7.12
N LEU A 269 -0.67 12.93 6.72
CA LEU A 269 0.17 13.33 5.60
C LEU A 269 -0.64 13.33 4.30
N LEU A 270 -1.36 12.24 4.02
CA LEU A 270 -2.29 12.16 2.90
C LEU A 270 -3.34 13.28 2.98
N SER A 271 -4.18 13.26 4.03
CA SER A 271 -5.43 14.02 4.03
C SER A 271 -5.27 15.52 4.28
N ARG A 272 -4.23 15.93 5.03
CA ARG A 272 -3.99 17.34 5.37
C ARG A 272 -2.91 18.01 4.53
N ILE A 273 -2.05 17.23 3.89
CA ILE A 273 -0.83 17.77 3.26
C ILE A 273 -0.81 17.40 1.78
N GLU A 274 -0.61 16.13 1.42
CA GLU A 274 -0.47 15.73 0.01
C GLU A 274 -1.75 16.00 -0.79
N ASP A 275 -2.92 15.59 -0.31
CA ASP A 275 -4.18 15.76 -1.06
C ASP A 275 -4.46 17.24 -1.40
N PRO A 276 -4.45 18.19 -0.45
CA PRO A 276 -4.61 19.61 -0.76
C PRO A 276 -3.55 20.18 -1.71
N ILE A 277 -2.29 19.74 -1.61
CA ILE A 277 -1.19 20.18 -2.49
C ILE A 277 -1.38 19.66 -3.92
N LEU A 278 -1.82 18.41 -4.04
CA LEU A 278 -2.04 17.71 -5.31
C LEU A 278 -3.41 18.01 -5.94
N GLY A 279 -4.29 18.76 -5.27
CA GLY A 279 -5.65 19.04 -5.75
C GLY A 279 -6.63 17.88 -5.60
N CYS A 280 -6.28 16.90 -4.76
CA CYS A 280 -7.07 15.71 -4.46
C CYS A 280 -8.06 15.95 -3.32
N GLN A 281 -8.95 14.99 -3.08
CA GLN A 281 -9.97 15.05 -2.04
C GLN A 281 -10.10 13.70 -1.32
N SER A 282 -9.76 13.72 -0.04
CA SER A 282 -9.95 12.61 0.89
C SER A 282 -11.43 12.49 1.27
N TRP A 283 -11.87 11.30 1.66
CA TRP A 283 -13.24 11.09 2.13
C TRP A 283 -13.42 11.70 3.53
N GLN A 284 -14.14 12.82 3.60
CA GLN A 284 -14.47 13.50 4.86
C GLN A 284 -15.85 13.14 5.40
N VAL A 285 -16.00 13.21 6.73
CA VAL A 285 -17.23 13.00 7.51
C VAL A 285 -17.40 14.09 8.58
N PRO A 286 -18.61 14.37 9.10
CA PRO A 286 -18.80 15.38 10.14
C PRO A 286 -18.15 14.96 11.47
N ASP A 287 -17.34 15.84 12.07
CA ASP A 287 -16.79 15.67 13.42
C ASP A 287 -17.74 16.21 14.50
N LEU A 288 -18.18 15.33 15.39
CA LEU A 288 -19.06 15.65 16.52
C LEU A 288 -18.35 16.46 17.63
N ALA A 289 -17.02 16.47 17.68
CA ALA A 289 -16.25 17.32 18.61
C ALA A 289 -16.14 18.78 18.12
N ASN A 290 -16.16 18.99 16.79
CA ASN A 290 -16.09 20.30 16.14
C ASN A 290 -17.39 20.69 15.41
N ALA A 291 -18.54 20.50 16.08
CA ALA A 291 -19.86 20.97 15.64
C ALA A 291 -20.29 20.53 14.22
N GLY A 292 -19.83 19.38 13.76
CA GLY A 292 -20.12 18.83 12.43
C GLY A 292 -19.21 19.33 11.31
N ALA A 293 -18.10 20.00 11.63
CA ALA A 293 -17.08 20.34 10.65
C ALA A 293 -16.55 19.06 9.96
N MET A 294 -16.34 19.12 8.64
CA MET A 294 -15.91 17.96 7.87
C MET A 294 -14.43 17.64 8.13
N THR A 295 -14.12 16.40 8.48
CA THR A 295 -12.75 15.91 8.66
C THR A 295 -12.55 14.57 7.98
N ALA A 296 -11.33 14.29 7.52
CA ALA A 296 -10.88 12.93 7.23
C ALA A 296 -10.52 12.20 8.54
N THR A 297 -10.46 10.87 8.47
CA THR A 297 -10.17 9.97 9.59
C THR A 297 -9.38 8.78 9.07
N LEU A 298 -8.66 8.08 9.95
CA LEU A 298 -8.00 6.82 9.55
C LEU A 298 -8.99 5.87 8.86
N ALA A 299 -10.18 5.69 9.44
CA ALA A 299 -11.16 4.75 8.92
C ALA A 299 -11.73 5.15 7.55
N THR A 300 -11.97 6.43 7.29
CA THR A 300 -12.50 6.91 5.99
C THR A 300 -11.46 6.77 4.89
N ASP A 301 -10.19 7.07 5.18
CA ASP A 301 -9.10 6.91 4.23
C ASP A 301 -8.93 5.42 3.88
N GLU A 302 -8.94 4.54 4.89
CA GLU A 302 -8.81 3.10 4.70
C GLU A 302 -9.99 2.46 3.97
N LEU A 303 -11.20 2.99 4.13
CA LEU A 303 -12.35 2.58 3.33
C LEU A 303 -12.26 3.12 1.88
N GLN A 304 -11.76 4.34 1.69
CA GLN A 304 -11.54 4.92 0.35
C GLN A 304 -10.44 4.16 -0.41
N ALA A 305 -9.34 3.83 0.28
CA ALA A 305 -8.25 3.02 -0.23
C ALA A 305 -8.71 1.60 -0.58
N ALA A 306 -9.45 0.93 0.32
CA ALA A 306 -10.00 -0.40 0.07
C ALA A 306 -10.95 -0.47 -1.13
N ALA A 307 -11.69 0.61 -1.41
CA ALA A 307 -12.64 0.66 -2.53
C ALA A 307 -12.00 1.05 -3.87
N ASN A 308 -10.96 1.90 -3.87
CA ASN A 308 -10.48 2.58 -5.07
C ASN A 308 -8.99 2.36 -5.42
N GLN A 309 -8.14 1.91 -4.50
CA GLN A 309 -6.70 1.77 -4.78
C GLN A 309 -6.47 0.65 -5.81
N ALA A 310 -5.92 1.02 -6.96
CA ALA A 310 -5.50 0.07 -7.99
C ALA A 310 -4.19 -0.64 -7.60
N ALA A 311 -3.98 -1.84 -8.15
CA ALA A 311 -2.74 -2.57 -7.96
C ALA A 311 -1.52 -1.86 -8.61
N PRO A 312 -0.32 -1.94 -8.00
CA PRO A 312 -0.02 -2.65 -6.76
C PRO A 312 -0.50 -1.88 -5.52
N ILE A 313 -1.10 -2.60 -4.58
CA ILE A 313 -1.65 -2.07 -3.34
C ILE A 313 -0.59 -2.22 -2.25
N ALA A 314 -0.21 -1.12 -1.60
CA ALA A 314 0.64 -1.16 -0.42
C ALA A 314 -0.18 -1.71 0.77
N LEU A 315 0.28 -2.82 1.33
CA LEU A 315 -0.29 -3.46 2.50
C LEU A 315 0.86 -3.81 3.44
N VAL A 316 0.65 -3.63 4.75
CA VAL A 316 1.66 -3.82 5.81
C VAL A 316 2.50 -5.09 5.60
N PRO A 317 3.82 -4.98 5.36
CA PRO A 317 4.69 -6.12 5.05
C PRO A 317 5.10 -6.90 6.31
N SER A 318 5.62 -8.10 6.13
CA SER A 318 5.95 -9.02 7.24
C SER A 318 7.17 -8.62 8.10
N ALA A 319 7.93 -7.61 7.67
CA ALA A 319 9.11 -7.10 8.37
C ALA A 319 8.97 -5.64 8.85
N ASP A 320 7.77 -5.07 8.73
CA ASP A 320 7.41 -3.81 9.38
C ASP A 320 7.53 -3.99 10.91
N GLU A 321 8.15 -3.00 11.58
CA GLU A 321 8.51 -3.10 13.00
C GLU A 321 7.30 -3.21 13.94
N MET A 322 6.18 -2.61 13.55
CA MET A 322 4.90 -2.63 14.27
C MET A 322 4.34 -4.06 14.32
N VAL A 323 4.68 -4.91 13.35
CA VAL A 323 4.19 -6.31 13.22
C VAL A 323 5.23 -7.40 13.51
N LEU A 324 6.43 -7.03 13.96
CA LEU A 324 7.42 -7.98 14.50
C LEU A 324 7.06 -8.45 15.92
N VAL A 325 7.43 -9.69 16.24
CA VAL A 325 7.46 -10.23 17.62
C VAL A 325 8.90 -10.63 17.92
N ASN A 326 9.54 -9.96 18.88
CA ASN A 326 10.96 -10.16 19.20
C ASN A 326 11.85 -10.11 17.93
N ASN A 327 11.65 -9.11 17.08
CA ASN A 327 12.32 -8.92 15.79
C ASN A 327 12.12 -10.05 14.76
N ASN A 328 11.11 -10.91 14.93
CA ASN A 328 10.76 -11.98 14.00
C ASN A 328 9.37 -11.74 13.38
N ALA A 329 9.23 -12.06 12.09
CA ALA A 329 7.97 -11.93 11.36
C ALA A 329 6.86 -12.81 11.96
N SER A 330 5.69 -12.21 12.22
CA SER A 330 4.55 -12.92 12.82
C SER A 330 3.28 -12.72 11.99
N LEU A 331 2.84 -13.78 11.30
CA LEU A 331 1.61 -13.74 10.48
C LEU A 331 0.39 -13.32 11.31
N ALA A 332 0.32 -13.75 12.56
CA ALA A 332 -0.75 -13.37 13.47
C ALA A 332 -0.73 -11.86 13.81
N LYS A 333 0.46 -11.25 13.95
CA LYS A 333 0.58 -9.81 14.27
C LYS A 333 0.35 -8.96 13.02
N VAL A 334 0.89 -9.37 11.87
CA VAL A 334 0.57 -8.80 10.54
C VAL A 334 -0.94 -8.78 10.32
N ASN A 335 -1.62 -9.91 10.53
CA ASN A 335 -3.07 -9.99 10.30
C ASN A 335 -3.88 -9.19 11.33
N ALA A 336 -3.49 -9.20 12.62
CA ALA A 336 -4.13 -8.36 13.62
C ALA A 336 -4.03 -6.87 13.24
N TYR A 337 -2.84 -6.41 12.84
CA TYR A 337 -2.64 -5.04 12.37
C TYR A 337 -3.51 -4.74 11.15
N ARG A 338 -3.37 -5.52 10.07
CA ARG A 338 -4.11 -5.31 8.81
C ARG A 338 -5.64 -5.27 9.03
N ILE A 339 -6.20 -6.15 9.87
CA ILE A 339 -7.64 -6.12 10.20
C ILE A 339 -8.01 -4.81 10.92
N GLY A 340 -7.14 -4.32 11.80
CA GLY A 340 -7.30 -3.04 12.50
C GLY A 340 -7.37 -1.81 11.61
N VAL A 341 -6.86 -1.90 10.37
CA VAL A 341 -6.82 -0.82 9.36
C VAL A 341 -7.55 -1.21 8.06
N ASN A 342 -8.53 -2.12 8.12
CA ASN A 342 -9.34 -2.56 6.96
C ASN A 342 -8.52 -3.16 5.79
N GLN A 343 -7.26 -3.51 6.00
CA GLN A 343 -6.38 -4.14 5.02
C GLN A 343 -6.65 -5.64 4.94
N MET A 344 -6.35 -6.24 3.79
CA MET A 344 -6.60 -7.65 3.52
C MET A 344 -5.63 -8.56 4.30
N PRO A 345 -6.11 -9.49 5.16
CA PRO A 345 -5.24 -10.42 5.87
C PRO A 345 -4.44 -11.30 4.91
N ALA A 346 -3.18 -11.55 5.26
CA ALA A 346 -2.31 -12.51 4.59
C ALA A 346 -2.67 -13.95 5.02
N ALA A 347 -2.59 -14.93 4.11
CA ALA A 347 -2.79 -16.34 4.44
C ALA A 347 -1.47 -16.99 4.92
N THR A 348 -0.36 -16.46 4.43
CA THR A 348 1.02 -16.85 4.71
C THR A 348 1.91 -15.61 4.77
N LEU A 349 3.11 -15.73 5.35
CA LEU A 349 4.10 -14.64 5.31
C LEU A 349 4.55 -14.28 3.89
N ASN A 350 4.38 -15.18 2.90
CA ASN A 350 4.67 -14.88 1.49
C ASN A 350 3.67 -13.89 0.88
N ASP A 351 2.45 -13.78 1.41
CA ASP A 351 1.44 -12.81 0.97
C ASP A 351 1.64 -11.42 1.62
N ALA A 352 2.60 -11.34 2.56
CA ALA A 352 3.12 -10.12 3.17
C ALA A 352 4.62 -9.94 2.88
N ASN A 353 5.09 -10.41 1.71
CA ASN A 353 6.52 -10.47 1.40
C ASN A 353 7.16 -9.07 1.28
N THR A 354 8.04 -8.74 2.22
CA THR A 354 8.76 -7.47 2.28
C THR A 354 9.64 -7.22 1.05
N THR A 355 10.24 -8.25 0.45
CA THR A 355 11.05 -8.08 -0.77
C THR A 355 10.19 -7.66 -1.98
N ALA A 356 8.96 -8.16 -2.10
CA ALA A 356 8.01 -7.75 -3.13
C ALA A 356 7.52 -6.32 -2.89
N TYR A 357 7.21 -5.99 -1.63
CA TYR A 357 6.87 -4.65 -1.19
C TYR A 357 7.98 -3.64 -1.54
N CYS A 358 9.23 -3.92 -1.17
CA CYS A 358 10.39 -3.07 -1.46
C CYS A 358 10.60 -2.83 -2.97
N LYS A 359 10.29 -3.80 -3.84
CA LYS A 359 10.34 -3.63 -5.30
C LYS A 359 9.28 -2.64 -5.80
N ASN A 360 8.07 -2.70 -5.24
CA ASN A 360 7.00 -1.77 -5.58
C ASN A 360 7.32 -0.36 -5.08
N LEU A 361 7.76 -0.23 -3.83
CA LEU A 361 8.20 1.04 -3.24
C LEU A 361 9.28 1.71 -4.11
N ILE A 362 10.38 1.02 -4.43
CA ILE A 362 11.43 1.60 -5.29
C ILE A 362 10.92 1.94 -6.69
N SER A 363 10.06 1.11 -7.29
CA SER A 363 9.57 1.34 -8.66
C SER A 363 8.51 2.43 -8.78
N ILE A 364 7.84 2.83 -7.68
CA ILE A 364 6.74 3.79 -7.67
C ILE A 364 7.07 5.05 -6.87
N SER A 365 7.56 4.91 -5.63
CA SER A 365 7.87 6.04 -4.74
C SER A 365 8.95 6.94 -5.32
N LEU A 366 10.02 6.39 -5.91
CA LEU A 366 11.09 7.21 -6.48
C LEU A 366 10.63 8.04 -7.70
N PRO A 367 9.96 7.47 -8.74
CA PRO A 367 9.40 8.30 -9.81
C PRO A 367 8.32 9.27 -9.35
N ARG A 368 7.45 8.88 -8.39
CA ARG A 368 6.38 9.74 -7.88
C ARG A 368 6.95 10.95 -7.13
N LEU A 369 7.83 10.72 -6.16
CA LEU A 369 8.47 11.79 -5.40
C LEU A 369 9.33 12.71 -6.28
N GLN A 370 9.93 12.16 -7.35
CA GLN A 370 10.66 12.96 -8.35
C GLN A 370 9.73 13.82 -9.23
N LEU A 371 8.54 13.32 -9.57
CA LEU A 371 7.54 14.06 -10.33
C LEU A 371 7.01 15.26 -9.54
N ASP A 372 6.64 15.03 -8.27
CA ASP A 372 6.09 16.06 -7.39
C ASP A 372 7.14 16.96 -6.72
N MET A 373 8.45 16.67 -6.90
CA MET A 373 9.58 17.39 -6.28
C MET A 373 9.44 18.92 -6.34
N GLN A 374 9.15 19.50 -7.50
CA GLN A 374 9.07 20.96 -7.64
C GLN A 374 7.89 21.60 -6.90
N THR A 375 6.85 20.81 -6.63
CA THR A 375 5.68 21.22 -5.84
C THR A 375 6.01 21.07 -4.36
N PHE A 376 6.46 19.88 -3.93
CA PHE A 376 6.74 19.56 -2.54
C PHE A 376 7.95 20.33 -1.96
N GLN A 377 8.94 20.70 -2.78
CA GLN A 377 10.09 21.51 -2.35
C GLN A 377 9.69 22.94 -1.89
N LYS A 378 8.53 23.44 -2.33
CA LYS A 378 7.98 24.76 -1.97
C LYS A 378 7.11 24.73 -0.72
N GLN A 379 6.80 23.53 -0.21
CA GLN A 379 5.89 23.33 0.89
C GLN A 379 6.68 23.13 2.18
N PRO A 380 6.21 23.65 3.33
CA PRO A 380 6.90 23.47 4.60
C PRO A 380 7.00 21.99 4.96
N SER A 381 8.02 21.62 5.72
CA SER A 381 8.11 20.27 6.29
C SER A 381 6.97 20.03 7.30
N PRO A 382 6.26 18.89 7.24
CA PRO A 382 5.21 18.53 8.21
C PRO A 382 5.66 18.57 9.68
N ASP A 383 6.94 18.34 9.95
CA ASP A 383 7.53 18.36 11.30
C ASP A 383 7.96 19.74 11.80
N GLY A 384 7.58 20.82 11.09
CA GLY A 384 7.94 22.19 11.43
C GLY A 384 9.41 22.54 11.19
N GLY A 385 10.16 21.70 10.48
CA GLY A 385 11.59 21.91 10.19
C GLY A 385 12.54 21.09 11.06
N ALA A 386 12.02 20.17 11.89
CA ALA A 386 12.81 19.46 12.91
C ALA A 386 13.89 18.54 12.31
N THR A 387 13.58 17.87 11.20
CA THR A 387 14.49 16.92 10.53
C THR A 387 14.61 17.12 9.03
N ALA A 388 13.69 17.85 8.40
CA ALA A 388 13.78 18.25 7.00
C ALA A 388 13.24 19.68 6.81
N ASN A 389 13.72 20.41 5.81
CA ASN A 389 13.33 21.81 5.58
C ASN A 389 12.12 22.02 4.65
N SER A 390 11.63 20.97 4.00
CA SER A 390 10.49 21.01 3.05
C SER A 390 9.78 19.67 3.00
N LEU A 391 8.57 19.61 2.45
CA LEU A 391 7.86 18.34 2.24
C LEU A 391 8.66 17.37 1.35
N PHE A 392 9.33 17.85 0.30
CA PHE A 392 10.17 16.98 -0.55
C PHE A 392 11.32 16.33 0.24
N THR A 393 12.04 17.13 1.04
CA THR A 393 13.16 16.62 1.84
C THR A 393 12.70 15.75 3.00
N PHE A 394 11.50 15.98 3.54
CA PHE A 394 10.84 15.15 4.55
C PHE A 394 10.50 13.76 3.97
N LEU A 395 9.82 13.70 2.83
CA LEU A 395 9.47 12.43 2.18
C LEU A 395 10.72 11.68 1.71
N ALA A 396 11.73 12.38 1.18
CA ALA A 396 13.01 11.76 0.85
C ALA A 396 13.72 11.18 2.09
N ASN A 397 13.62 11.84 3.26
CA ASN A 397 14.15 11.33 4.52
C ASN A 397 13.40 10.07 4.97
N ARG A 398 12.06 10.07 4.93
CA ARG A 398 11.23 8.86 5.21
C ARG A 398 11.59 7.70 4.27
N LEU A 399 11.70 7.94 2.96
CA LEU A 399 12.09 6.91 1.98
C LEU A 399 13.47 6.33 2.30
N ASN A 400 14.44 7.19 2.62
CA ASN A 400 15.78 6.77 2.97
C ASN A 400 15.81 5.90 4.24
N ALA A 401 15.03 6.25 5.26
CA ALA A 401 14.88 5.44 6.47
C ALA A 401 14.22 4.08 6.18
N THR A 402 13.09 4.09 5.47
CA THR A 402 12.35 2.90 5.02
C THR A 402 13.22 1.90 4.27
N LEU A 403 14.05 2.39 3.34
CA LEU A 403 14.94 1.55 2.52
C LEU A 403 16.13 1.00 3.31
N GLY A 404 16.50 1.65 4.41
CA GLY A 404 17.65 1.34 5.27
C GLY A 404 17.47 0.11 6.15
N ALA A 405 18.56 -0.36 6.74
CA ALA A 405 18.60 -1.58 7.55
C ALA A 405 17.78 -1.52 8.87
N ASN A 406 17.42 -0.31 9.32
CA ASN A 406 16.57 -0.10 10.49
C ASN A 406 15.07 0.01 10.15
N GLY A 407 14.73 0.22 8.87
CA GLY A 407 13.38 0.07 8.34
C GLY A 407 13.19 -1.32 7.74
N LEU A 408 12.61 -1.40 6.53
CA LEU A 408 12.35 -2.67 5.84
C LEU A 408 13.59 -3.35 5.27
N ASN A 409 14.78 -2.73 5.38
CA ASN A 409 16.05 -3.23 4.84
C ASN A 409 15.97 -3.52 3.33
N CYS A 410 15.23 -2.71 2.57
CA CYS A 410 15.07 -2.90 1.12
C CYS A 410 16.40 -2.94 0.36
N ILE A 411 17.39 -2.15 0.81
CA ILE A 411 18.75 -2.14 0.25
C ILE A 411 19.40 -3.52 0.37
N GLY A 412 19.35 -4.14 1.55
CA GLY A 412 19.89 -5.47 1.80
C GLY A 412 19.09 -6.58 1.14
N LEU A 413 17.75 -6.52 1.20
CA LEU A 413 16.84 -7.51 0.61
C LEU A 413 16.93 -7.56 -0.92
N LEU A 414 17.27 -6.45 -1.58
CA LEU A 414 17.38 -6.35 -3.04
C LEU A 414 18.83 -6.34 -3.55
N ASN A 415 19.82 -6.28 -2.65
CA ASN A 415 21.25 -6.17 -2.96
C ASN A 415 21.56 -5.03 -3.96
N ILE A 416 21.06 -3.83 -3.64
CA ILE A 416 21.23 -2.61 -4.44
C ILE A 416 22.09 -1.58 -3.69
N GLN A 417 22.49 -0.51 -4.38
CA GLN A 417 22.91 0.72 -3.69
C GLN A 417 21.69 1.51 -3.24
N ASN A 418 21.83 2.34 -2.20
CA ASN A 418 20.76 3.22 -1.77
C ASN A 418 20.42 4.22 -2.91
N PRO A 419 19.19 4.22 -3.43
CA PRO A 419 18.80 5.16 -4.48
C PRO A 419 18.56 6.58 -3.96
N VAL A 420 18.46 6.79 -2.64
CA VAL A 420 18.27 8.12 -2.04
C VAL A 420 19.57 8.60 -1.39
N THR A 421 20.03 9.78 -1.78
CA THR A 421 21.17 10.46 -1.15
C THR A 421 20.67 11.75 -0.52
N LEU A 422 20.88 11.90 0.80
CA LEU A 422 20.46 13.08 1.56
C LEU A 422 21.63 14.05 1.78
N THR A 423 21.33 15.35 1.79
CA THR A 423 22.25 16.42 2.19
C THR A 423 21.69 17.09 3.44
N THR A 424 22.46 17.13 4.52
CA THR A 424 22.07 17.75 5.79
C THR A 424 22.81 19.07 6.04
N ASP A 425 22.21 19.96 6.83
CA ASP A 425 22.91 21.11 7.40
C ASP A 425 23.81 20.70 8.60
N GLY A 426 24.40 21.69 9.27
CA GLY A 426 25.24 21.47 10.46
C GLY A 426 24.50 21.00 11.71
N ASN A 427 23.15 20.98 11.70
CA ASN A 427 22.31 20.47 12.78
C ASN A 427 21.76 19.07 12.47
N GLY A 428 21.98 18.54 11.26
CA GLY A 428 21.45 17.26 10.80
C GLY A 428 20.10 17.36 10.07
N VAL A 429 19.58 18.58 9.84
CA VAL A 429 18.32 18.80 9.10
C VAL A 429 18.55 18.55 7.61
N VAL A 430 17.74 17.70 6.99
CA VAL A 430 17.80 17.40 5.55
C VAL A 430 17.38 18.64 4.75
N THR A 431 18.32 19.19 4.00
CA THR A 431 18.16 20.42 3.21
C THR A 431 18.05 20.19 1.71
N ALA A 432 18.53 19.04 1.22
CA ALA A 432 18.32 18.57 -0.15
C ALA A 432 18.36 17.04 -0.21
N ALA A 433 17.79 16.46 -1.27
CA ALA A 433 17.91 15.03 -1.57
C ALA A 433 18.11 14.81 -3.07
N THR A 434 18.81 13.73 -3.44
CA THR A 434 18.98 13.27 -4.82
C THR A 434 18.40 11.87 -4.95
N LEU A 435 17.54 11.67 -5.95
CA LEU A 435 16.87 10.40 -6.23
C LEU A 435 17.49 9.73 -7.46
N THR A 436 18.08 8.56 -7.28
CA THR A 436 18.69 7.74 -8.34
C THR A 436 17.66 6.76 -8.87
N ILE A 437 16.92 7.18 -9.91
CA ILE A 437 15.96 6.32 -10.60
C ILE A 437 16.73 5.49 -11.63
N ALA A 438 16.72 4.17 -11.47
CA ALA A 438 17.22 3.27 -12.50
C ALA A 438 16.35 3.39 -13.76
N ASN A 439 16.96 3.60 -14.93
CA ASN A 439 16.24 3.73 -16.20
C ASN A 439 15.39 2.47 -16.49
N THR A 440 14.08 2.56 -16.24
CA THR A 440 13.07 1.60 -16.72
C THR A 440 12.70 1.85 -18.19
N GLY A 441 13.31 2.86 -18.82
CA GLY A 441 13.12 3.17 -20.22
C GLY A 441 13.71 2.10 -21.14
N THR A 442 12.85 1.48 -21.96
CA THR A 442 13.23 0.75 -23.18
C THR A 442 13.70 1.68 -24.32
N GLY A 443 14.14 2.90 -23.97
CA GLY A 443 14.67 3.87 -24.92
C GLY A 443 16.11 3.55 -25.29
N THR A 444 16.33 3.22 -26.55
CA THR A 444 17.68 3.12 -27.15
C THR A 444 18.30 4.51 -27.28
N GLY A 445 18.82 5.04 -26.17
CA GLY A 445 19.50 6.33 -26.09
C GLY A 445 20.98 6.19 -25.77
N THR A 446 21.84 6.29 -26.78
CA THR A 446 23.30 6.37 -26.59
C THR A 446 23.69 7.77 -26.15
N GLY A 447 23.57 8.07 -24.85
CA GLY A 447 23.82 9.41 -24.31
C GLY A 447 24.51 9.40 -22.94
N THR A 448 25.80 9.74 -22.92
CA THR A 448 26.51 10.11 -21.70
C THR A 448 26.05 11.50 -21.25
N GLY A 449 25.26 11.60 -20.17
CA GLY A 449 24.71 12.87 -19.71
C GLY A 449 24.47 12.94 -18.21
N THR A 450 25.25 13.77 -17.53
CA THR A 450 25.00 14.22 -16.15
C THR A 450 23.91 15.29 -16.17
N GLY A 451 22.69 14.94 -15.76
CA GLY A 451 21.51 15.82 -15.85
C GLY A 451 21.10 16.43 -14.51
N THR A 452 21.50 17.68 -14.25
CA THR A 452 20.79 18.57 -13.32
C THR A 452 19.47 19.01 -13.97
N GLY A 453 18.35 18.86 -13.26
CA GLY A 453 17.03 18.80 -13.91
C GLY A 453 16.46 20.11 -14.45
N THR A 454 15.59 19.97 -15.45
CA THR A 454 14.53 20.93 -15.83
C THR A 454 13.30 20.19 -16.38
N GLY A 455 12.14 20.50 -15.79
CA GLY A 455 10.78 20.48 -16.33
C GLY A 455 10.30 19.45 -17.38
N ALA A 456 9.22 18.77 -17.01
CA ALA A 456 8.15 18.23 -17.88
C ALA A 456 8.50 17.07 -18.83
N THR A 457 8.05 15.86 -18.46
CA THR A 457 7.89 14.72 -19.37
C THR A 457 6.68 14.89 -20.29
N VAL A 458 6.71 15.90 -21.17
CA VAL A 458 5.86 15.87 -22.37
C VAL A 458 6.58 15.00 -23.40
N PRO A 459 5.95 13.95 -23.96
CA PRO A 459 6.60 13.12 -24.95
C PRO A 459 6.96 13.96 -26.19
N ASN A 460 8.16 13.73 -26.74
CA ASN A 460 8.49 14.22 -28.08
C ASN A 460 7.69 13.41 -29.10
N CYS A 461 7.11 14.06 -30.11
CA CYS A 461 6.47 13.38 -31.23
C CYS A 461 7.20 13.62 -32.54
N ASN A 462 7.03 12.68 -33.45
CA ASN A 462 7.47 12.79 -34.84
C ASN A 462 6.24 13.07 -35.71
N VAL A 463 6.17 14.26 -36.30
CA VAL A 463 5.10 14.69 -37.20
C VAL A 463 5.67 14.76 -38.61
N ASN A 464 5.21 13.87 -39.49
CA ASN A 464 5.64 13.81 -40.89
C ASN A 464 7.18 13.74 -41.08
N GLY A 465 7.89 12.97 -40.24
CA GLY A 465 9.35 12.84 -40.28
C GLY A 465 10.11 13.94 -39.52
N THR A 466 9.43 14.98 -39.03
CA THR A 466 10.03 16.06 -38.24
C THR A 466 9.82 15.82 -36.76
N ALA A 467 10.91 15.80 -35.98
CA ALA A 467 10.83 15.72 -34.52
C ALA A 467 10.39 17.06 -33.92
N VAL A 468 9.31 17.04 -33.13
CA VAL A 468 8.76 18.19 -32.42
C VAL A 468 8.95 17.96 -30.92
N ALA A 469 9.83 18.75 -30.30
CA ALA A 469 10.13 18.66 -28.88
C ALA A 469 8.88 18.97 -28.04
N GLY A 470 8.56 18.11 -27.07
CA GLY A 470 7.39 18.25 -26.20
C GLY A 470 6.04 18.40 -26.93
N CYS A 471 5.91 17.94 -28.18
CA CYS A 471 4.68 18.04 -28.98
C CYS A 471 4.02 19.44 -29.04
N MET A 472 4.82 20.51 -28.95
CA MET A 472 4.34 21.88 -29.12
C MET A 472 5.22 22.64 -30.12
N GLY A 473 4.60 23.34 -31.07
CA GLY A 473 5.30 24.14 -32.07
C GLY A 473 4.62 24.09 -33.44
N THR A 474 5.42 24.00 -34.50
CA THR A 474 4.91 23.86 -35.87
C THR A 474 5.63 22.72 -36.61
N ALA A 475 4.94 22.13 -37.58
CA ALA A 475 5.47 21.09 -38.45
C ALA A 475 4.92 21.26 -39.88
N THR A 476 5.71 20.91 -40.89
CA THR A 476 5.30 21.03 -42.29
C THR A 476 4.61 19.76 -42.77
N ILE A 477 3.33 19.87 -43.13
CA ILE A 477 2.53 18.76 -43.68
C ILE A 477 2.06 19.18 -45.07
N ASN A 478 2.36 18.35 -46.08
CA ASN A 478 2.00 18.60 -47.48
C ASN A 478 2.36 20.02 -47.99
N GLY A 479 3.51 20.54 -47.58
CA GLY A 479 4.00 21.87 -47.96
C GLY A 479 3.38 23.05 -47.21
N GLN A 480 2.52 22.81 -46.20
CA GLN A 480 1.94 23.86 -45.36
C GLN A 480 2.46 23.78 -43.92
N THR A 481 2.70 24.94 -43.31
CA THR A 481 3.03 25.04 -41.89
C THR A 481 1.78 24.80 -41.05
N CYS A 482 1.75 23.73 -40.29
CA CYS A 482 0.69 23.39 -39.35
C CYS A 482 1.16 23.60 -37.91
N THR A 483 0.25 24.00 -37.02
CA THR A 483 0.51 24.14 -35.58
C THR A 483 0.28 22.81 -34.88
N VAL A 484 1.18 22.43 -33.97
CA VAL A 484 1.09 21.23 -33.13
C VAL A 484 0.98 21.67 -31.67
N ALA A 485 0.02 21.11 -30.94
CA ALA A 485 -0.18 21.41 -29.51
C ALA A 485 -0.51 20.14 -28.73
N PHE A 486 0.02 20.02 -27.52
CA PHE A 486 -0.26 18.94 -26.58
C PHE A 486 -1.01 19.46 -25.35
N ALA A 487 -2.18 18.90 -25.10
CA ALA A 487 -2.98 19.18 -23.90
C ALA A 487 -3.84 17.95 -23.54
N ASN A 488 -4.07 17.70 -22.26
CA ASN A 488 -4.91 16.60 -21.76
C ASN A 488 -4.59 15.23 -22.41
N GLY A 489 -3.31 14.90 -22.53
CA GLY A 489 -2.84 13.65 -23.16
C GLY A 489 -3.04 13.55 -24.68
N THR A 490 -3.55 14.60 -25.33
CA THR A 490 -3.91 14.61 -26.76
C THR A 490 -3.00 15.55 -27.54
N VAL A 491 -2.46 15.08 -28.67
CA VAL A 491 -1.78 15.93 -29.66
C VAL A 491 -2.80 16.41 -30.69
N THR A 492 -2.96 17.73 -30.80
CA THR A 492 -3.80 18.38 -31.82
C THR A 492 -2.92 18.98 -32.89
N VAL A 493 -3.27 18.79 -34.17
CA VAL A 493 -2.56 19.38 -35.32
C VAL A 493 -3.53 20.18 -36.17
N THR A 494 -3.23 21.46 -36.38
CA THR A 494 -4.11 22.42 -37.10
C THR A 494 -3.38 23.00 -38.31
N CYS A 495 -3.94 22.85 -39.50
CA CYS A 495 -3.37 23.34 -40.77
C CYS A 495 -4.27 24.42 -41.40
N PRO A 496 -3.74 25.48 -42.05
CA PRO A 496 -4.54 26.64 -42.46
C PRO A 496 -5.66 26.40 -43.49
N ASN A 497 -5.55 25.39 -44.36
CA ASN A 497 -6.42 25.26 -45.55
C ASN A 497 -7.31 24.01 -45.58
N ASN A 498 -7.87 23.56 -44.44
CA ASN A 498 -8.83 22.44 -44.41
C ASN A 498 -10.07 22.77 -43.55
N PRO A 499 -11.20 23.23 -44.15
CA PRO A 499 -12.35 23.75 -43.39
C PRO A 499 -13.17 22.72 -42.60
N THR A 500 -12.96 21.41 -42.75
CA THR A 500 -13.84 20.37 -42.18
C THR A 500 -13.09 19.16 -41.62
N GLY A 501 -12.08 19.38 -40.77
CA GLY A 501 -11.28 18.26 -40.23
C GLY A 501 -10.58 18.51 -38.88
N THR A 502 -11.32 18.47 -37.78
CA THR A 502 -10.75 18.23 -36.44
C THR A 502 -10.37 16.76 -36.29
N GLY A 503 -9.23 16.38 -36.86
CA GLY A 503 -8.70 15.02 -36.80
C GLY A 503 -8.04 14.69 -35.45
N THR A 504 -8.80 14.14 -34.50
CA THR A 504 -8.24 13.50 -33.30
C THR A 504 -7.63 12.14 -33.68
N GLY A 505 -6.39 12.16 -34.17
CA GLY A 505 -5.71 10.96 -34.67
C GLY A 505 -4.94 10.20 -33.58
N THR A 506 -5.50 9.10 -33.09
CA THR A 506 -4.67 7.97 -32.65
C THR A 506 -4.27 7.19 -33.90
N GLY A 507 -2.97 7.13 -34.22
CA GLY A 507 -2.49 6.37 -35.40
C GLY A 507 -2.97 4.92 -35.34
N THR A 508 -3.54 4.36 -36.41
CA THR A 508 -2.91 4.21 -37.72
C THR A 508 -3.93 4.15 -38.86
N GLY A 509 -3.60 4.72 -40.01
CA GLY A 509 -4.43 4.60 -41.21
C GLY A 509 -3.96 5.46 -42.38
N THR A 510 -3.32 4.85 -43.37
CA THR A 510 -3.18 5.40 -44.73
C THR A 510 -3.84 4.44 -45.70
N GLY A 511 -4.88 4.89 -46.40
CA GLY A 511 -5.61 4.09 -47.38
C GLY A 511 -5.62 4.76 -48.74
N THR A 512 -5.23 4.02 -49.77
CA THR A 512 -5.59 4.27 -51.18
C THR A 512 -5.72 2.91 -51.88
N GLY A 513 -6.76 2.72 -52.69
CA GLY A 513 -6.96 1.48 -53.46
C GLY A 513 -8.43 1.06 -53.54
N THR A 514 -9.00 1.15 -54.74
CA THR A 514 -10.41 0.83 -55.05
C THR A 514 -10.66 -0.68 -55.12
N GLY A 515 -11.72 -1.17 -54.45
CA GLY A 515 -12.21 -2.54 -54.61
C GLY A 515 -13.69 -2.65 -54.21
N THR A 516 -14.52 -3.21 -55.09
CA THR A 516 -15.95 -3.44 -54.85
C THR A 516 -16.19 -4.47 -53.76
N GLY A 517 -17.21 -4.24 -52.93
CA GLY A 517 -17.30 -4.88 -51.62
C GLY A 517 -17.65 -6.37 -51.58
N THR A 518 -17.08 -7.05 -50.58
CA THR A 518 -17.70 -8.16 -49.84
C THR A 518 -17.47 -7.87 -48.35
N GLY A 519 -18.52 -7.98 -47.53
CA GLY A 519 -18.49 -7.42 -46.17
C GLY A 519 -17.42 -8.03 -45.25
N THR A 520 -16.52 -7.19 -44.74
CA THR A 520 -15.63 -7.56 -43.64
C THR A 520 -16.35 -7.33 -42.32
N GLY A 521 -16.90 -8.39 -41.74
CA GLY A 521 -17.34 -8.35 -40.35
C GLY A 521 -16.18 -7.93 -39.44
N THR A 522 -16.48 -7.12 -38.42
CA THR A 522 -15.55 -6.86 -37.31
C THR A 522 -14.99 -8.19 -36.81
N PRO A 523 -13.65 -8.38 -36.71
CA PRO A 523 -13.08 -9.62 -36.24
C PRO A 523 -13.68 -9.98 -34.88
N ASN A 524 -14.43 -11.07 -34.84
CA ASN A 524 -15.05 -11.55 -33.61
C ASN A 524 -13.91 -11.80 -32.60
N PRO A 525 -13.95 -11.30 -31.36
CA PRO A 525 -12.93 -11.64 -30.36
C PRO A 525 -12.83 -13.16 -30.24
N THR A 526 -11.60 -13.66 -30.05
CA THR A 526 -11.31 -15.09 -29.84
C THR A 526 -12.24 -15.64 -28.76
N MET A 527 -13.29 -16.34 -29.16
CA MET A 527 -14.29 -16.87 -28.24
C MET A 527 -13.81 -18.24 -27.77
N VAL A 528 -13.23 -18.26 -26.57
CA VAL A 528 -12.91 -19.52 -25.88
C VAL A 528 -14.23 -20.26 -25.64
N PRO A 529 -14.35 -21.55 -26.05
CA PRO A 529 -15.57 -22.32 -25.84
C PRO A 529 -15.62 -22.76 -24.37
N PHE A 530 -16.18 -21.92 -23.52
CA PHE A 530 -16.30 -22.21 -22.09
C PHE A 530 -17.22 -23.42 -21.85
N ASP A 531 -16.74 -24.39 -21.09
CA ASP A 531 -17.44 -25.63 -20.74
C ASP A 531 -17.58 -25.83 -19.22
N ASN A 532 -16.93 -25.00 -18.41
CA ASN A 532 -16.97 -25.05 -16.96
C ASN A 532 -17.37 -23.70 -16.35
N ALA A 533 -18.28 -23.73 -15.36
CA ALA A 533 -18.63 -22.56 -14.53
C ALA A 533 -17.67 -22.51 -13.33
N GLY A 534 -16.67 -21.64 -13.39
CA GLY A 534 -15.64 -21.47 -12.37
C GLY A 534 -15.87 -20.30 -11.41
N ILE A 535 -16.82 -19.41 -11.71
CA ILE A 535 -17.08 -18.17 -10.99
C ILE A 535 -18.53 -18.17 -10.45
N SER A 536 -18.70 -18.12 -9.13
CA SER A 536 -20.02 -17.95 -8.47
C SER A 536 -20.19 -16.55 -7.88
N SER A 537 -21.42 -16.20 -7.52
CA SER A 537 -21.70 -14.98 -6.76
C SER A 537 -21.71 -15.31 -5.26
N ASP A 538 -21.26 -14.40 -4.40
CA ASP A 538 -21.31 -14.63 -2.95
C ASP A 538 -22.74 -14.79 -2.41
N ALA A 539 -23.74 -14.25 -3.12
CA ALA A 539 -25.15 -14.46 -2.79
C ALA A 539 -25.68 -15.83 -3.23
N ASN A 540 -24.93 -16.57 -4.07
CA ASN A 540 -25.30 -17.88 -4.58
C ASN A 540 -24.02 -18.65 -4.97
N MET A 541 -23.39 -19.28 -3.99
CA MET A 541 -22.04 -19.86 -4.13
C MET A 541 -22.04 -21.23 -4.81
N ALA A 542 -23.13 -21.99 -4.69
CA ALA A 542 -23.22 -23.39 -5.12
C ALA A 542 -23.43 -23.57 -6.65
N VAL A 543 -23.60 -22.49 -7.42
CA VAL A 543 -23.83 -22.57 -8.88
C VAL A 543 -22.56 -22.63 -9.74
N ALA A 544 -21.37 -22.57 -9.14
CA ALA A 544 -20.11 -22.73 -9.86
C ALA A 544 -19.13 -23.61 -9.10
N ASN A 545 -18.33 -24.37 -9.84
CA ASN A 545 -17.46 -25.42 -9.34
C ASN A 545 -16.18 -25.47 -10.19
N PHE A 546 -15.27 -24.53 -9.93
CA PHE A 546 -14.00 -24.41 -10.65
C PHE A 546 -13.16 -25.67 -10.53
N ASP A 547 -12.99 -26.18 -9.31
CA ASP A 547 -12.09 -27.31 -9.02
C ASP A 547 -12.77 -28.68 -9.03
N THR A 548 -14.02 -28.78 -9.49
CA THR A 548 -14.87 -29.98 -9.43
C THR A 548 -15.19 -30.50 -8.01
N ALA A 549 -14.58 -30.00 -6.93
CA ALA A 549 -14.83 -30.37 -5.53
C ALA A 549 -15.88 -29.48 -4.83
N GLY A 550 -16.44 -28.51 -5.54
CA GLY A 550 -17.50 -27.59 -5.10
C GLY A 550 -17.02 -26.15 -4.92
N PHE A 551 -15.73 -25.86 -5.13
CA PHE A 551 -15.19 -24.52 -4.88
C PHE A 551 -15.07 -23.70 -6.17
N SER A 552 -15.30 -22.40 -6.07
CA SER A 552 -15.26 -21.47 -7.21
C SER A 552 -14.62 -20.14 -6.84
N TYR A 553 -14.15 -19.39 -7.85
CA TYR A 553 -13.81 -17.99 -7.66
C TYR A 553 -15.07 -17.20 -7.32
N SER A 554 -14.92 -16.15 -6.51
CA SER A 554 -16.00 -15.18 -6.29
C SER A 554 -16.02 -14.11 -7.37
N ALA A 555 -17.20 -13.86 -7.95
CA ALA A 555 -17.45 -12.75 -8.87
C ALA A 555 -17.29 -11.38 -8.20
N GLN A 556 -17.47 -11.28 -6.88
CA GLN A 556 -17.25 -10.08 -6.10
C GLN A 556 -15.76 -9.87 -5.88
N ALA A 557 -15.06 -10.91 -5.40
CA ALA A 557 -13.63 -10.85 -5.14
C ALA A 557 -12.82 -10.57 -6.43
N LEU A 558 -13.16 -11.22 -7.55
CA LEU A 558 -12.54 -10.96 -8.85
C LEU A 558 -12.75 -9.52 -9.32
N ARG A 559 -13.96 -8.96 -9.16
CA ARG A 559 -14.24 -7.56 -9.52
C ARG A 559 -13.43 -6.57 -8.69
N ASN A 560 -13.34 -6.79 -7.37
CA ASN A 560 -12.51 -5.98 -6.47
C ASN A 560 -11.02 -6.12 -6.83
N ALA A 561 -10.58 -7.31 -7.23
CA ALA A 561 -9.24 -7.59 -7.74
C ALA A 561 -9.06 -7.19 -9.23
N GLY A 562 -9.93 -6.31 -9.74
CA GLY A 562 -9.80 -5.65 -11.04
C GLY A 562 -10.32 -6.43 -12.25
N LEU A 563 -10.90 -7.62 -12.10
CA LEU A 563 -11.42 -8.46 -13.19
C LEU A 563 -12.95 -8.44 -13.23
N THR A 564 -13.51 -7.53 -14.04
CA THR A 564 -14.95 -7.44 -14.31
C THR A 564 -15.34 -8.17 -15.61
N PRO A 565 -16.58 -8.68 -15.75
CA PRO A 565 -17.00 -9.40 -16.95
C PRO A 565 -16.79 -8.59 -18.25
N GLY A 566 -16.20 -9.22 -19.27
CA GLY A 566 -15.92 -8.59 -20.56
C GLY A 566 -14.78 -7.55 -20.56
N LYS A 567 -14.10 -7.31 -19.43
CA LYS A 567 -13.04 -6.31 -19.33
C LYS A 567 -11.83 -6.67 -20.20
N LYS A 568 -11.28 -5.67 -20.90
CA LYS A 568 -9.96 -5.79 -21.53
C LYS A 568 -8.86 -5.73 -20.47
N ILE A 569 -8.00 -6.74 -20.45
CA ILE A 569 -6.82 -6.82 -19.57
C ILE A 569 -5.59 -6.71 -20.47
N VAL A 570 -4.68 -5.79 -20.16
CA VAL A 570 -3.36 -5.73 -20.83
C VAL A 570 -2.32 -6.23 -19.85
N PHE A 571 -1.65 -7.34 -20.18
CA PHE A 571 -0.61 -7.93 -19.34
C PHE A 571 0.58 -8.36 -20.20
N ASN A 572 1.79 -7.96 -19.83
CA ASN A 572 3.00 -8.12 -20.67
C ASN A 572 2.86 -7.61 -22.12
N GLY A 573 2.00 -6.62 -22.37
CA GLY A 573 1.69 -6.13 -23.72
C GLY A 573 0.79 -7.06 -24.55
N VAL A 574 0.29 -8.16 -24.00
CA VAL A 574 -0.79 -8.96 -24.59
C VAL A 574 -2.13 -8.39 -24.12
N THR A 575 -3.07 -8.22 -25.05
CA THR A 575 -4.46 -7.87 -24.70
C THR A 575 -5.31 -9.15 -24.61
N PHE A 576 -6.01 -9.29 -23.50
CA PHE A 576 -6.99 -10.33 -23.22
C PHE A 576 -8.37 -9.72 -23.05
N VAL A 577 -9.42 -10.53 -23.20
CA VAL A 577 -10.79 -10.18 -22.80
C VAL A 577 -11.19 -11.15 -21.70
N TRP A 578 -11.50 -10.64 -20.51
CA TRP A 578 -12.03 -11.44 -19.41
C TRP A 578 -13.41 -12.01 -19.79
N PRO A 579 -13.78 -13.24 -19.40
CA PRO A 579 -15.09 -13.82 -19.67
C PRO A 579 -16.23 -12.84 -19.38
N SER A 580 -17.14 -12.67 -20.34
CA SER A 580 -18.37 -11.86 -20.17
C SER A 580 -19.53 -12.64 -19.57
N SER A 581 -19.32 -13.94 -19.28
CA SER A 581 -20.27 -14.85 -18.68
C SER A 581 -20.82 -14.33 -17.34
N ALA A 582 -22.10 -14.61 -17.08
CA ALA A 582 -22.69 -14.35 -15.77
C ALA A 582 -22.16 -15.39 -14.75
N ALA A 583 -22.07 -15.00 -13.47
CA ALA A 583 -21.67 -15.94 -12.42
C ALA A 583 -22.63 -17.13 -12.35
N GLY A 584 -22.09 -18.35 -12.27
CA GLY A 584 -22.85 -19.60 -12.38
C GLY A 584 -23.14 -20.07 -13.81
N THR A 585 -22.54 -19.44 -14.83
CA THR A 585 -22.56 -19.91 -16.23
C THR A 585 -21.13 -20.19 -16.71
N PRO A 586 -20.91 -21.02 -17.75
CA PRO A 586 -19.56 -21.36 -18.19
C PRO A 586 -18.68 -20.14 -18.50
N ASP A 587 -17.53 -20.06 -17.85
CA ASP A 587 -16.61 -18.92 -17.85
C ASP A 587 -15.14 -19.32 -18.07
N ASN A 588 -14.83 -20.62 -18.06
CA ASN A 588 -13.52 -21.16 -18.42
C ASN A 588 -13.68 -22.43 -19.26
N VAL A 589 -12.63 -22.77 -20.01
CA VAL A 589 -12.48 -24.08 -20.65
C VAL A 589 -11.57 -24.96 -19.81
N MET A 590 -12.02 -26.16 -19.44
CA MET A 590 -11.20 -27.19 -18.82
C MET A 590 -10.52 -28.01 -19.92
N ALA A 591 -9.18 -28.03 -19.99
CA ALA A 591 -8.45 -28.64 -21.09
C ALA A 591 -8.70 -30.16 -21.22
N GLN A 592 -9.34 -30.57 -22.31
CA GLN A 592 -9.68 -31.94 -22.69
C GLN A 592 -9.48 -32.18 -24.20
N GLY A 593 -8.57 -31.43 -24.84
CA GLY A 593 -8.25 -31.58 -26.27
C GLY A 593 -9.05 -30.69 -27.23
N GLN A 594 -9.80 -29.70 -26.71
CA GLN A 594 -10.57 -28.77 -27.52
C GLN A 594 -9.69 -28.01 -28.52
N VAL A 595 -10.17 -27.85 -29.76
CA VAL A 595 -9.52 -27.01 -30.78
C VAL A 595 -10.16 -25.63 -30.76
N ILE A 596 -9.44 -24.65 -30.22
CA ILE A 596 -9.90 -23.27 -30.07
C ILE A 596 -9.43 -22.46 -31.29
N PRO A 597 -10.33 -21.95 -32.16
CA PRO A 597 -9.94 -21.02 -33.20
C PRO A 597 -9.50 -19.70 -32.57
N VAL A 598 -8.42 -19.10 -33.07
CA VAL A 598 -7.92 -17.80 -32.54
C VAL A 598 -7.92 -16.76 -33.65
N THR A 599 -8.37 -15.54 -33.30
CA THR A 599 -8.34 -14.41 -34.23
C THR A 599 -6.89 -13.95 -34.38
N ALA A 600 -6.33 -14.16 -35.57
CA ALA A 600 -4.94 -13.88 -35.88
C ALA A 600 -4.59 -12.39 -35.78
N ALA A 601 -3.51 -12.06 -35.06
CA ALA A 601 -2.86 -10.76 -35.12
C ALA A 601 -1.64 -10.84 -36.05
N MET A 602 -1.57 -9.97 -37.06
CA MET A 602 -0.44 -9.93 -38.00
C MET A 602 0.86 -9.58 -37.27
N GLY A 603 1.90 -10.37 -37.51
CA GLY A 603 3.23 -10.14 -36.92
C GLY A 603 3.40 -10.63 -35.48
N ALA A 604 2.39 -11.28 -34.89
CA ALA A 604 2.46 -11.79 -33.53
C ALA A 604 3.64 -12.77 -33.33
N ARG A 605 4.34 -12.61 -32.22
CA ARG A 605 5.51 -13.41 -31.80
C ARG A 605 5.26 -14.18 -30.51
N THR A 606 4.17 -13.90 -29.80
CA THR A 606 3.83 -14.56 -28.54
C THR A 606 2.34 -14.85 -28.48
N LEU A 607 2.01 -16.10 -28.15
CA LEU A 607 0.67 -16.53 -27.74
C LEU A 607 0.67 -16.69 -26.22
N ALA A 608 -0.36 -16.19 -25.54
CA ALA A 608 -0.44 -16.21 -24.09
C ALA A 608 -1.85 -16.56 -23.60
N PHE A 609 -1.91 -17.01 -22.35
CA PHE A 609 -3.09 -17.58 -21.72
C PHE A 609 -3.29 -16.96 -20.33
N LEU A 610 -4.54 -16.68 -19.97
CA LEU A 610 -4.97 -16.46 -18.59
C LEU A 610 -5.68 -17.70 -18.08
N GLY A 611 -5.21 -18.26 -16.97
CA GLY A 611 -5.69 -19.53 -16.45
C GLY A 611 -5.01 -19.96 -15.16
N SER A 612 -5.44 -21.11 -14.63
CA SER A 612 -4.95 -21.72 -13.39
C SER A 612 -5.18 -23.23 -13.44
N SER A 613 -4.54 -24.02 -12.58
CA SER A 613 -4.88 -25.43 -12.39
C SER A 613 -5.69 -25.68 -11.11
N SER A 614 -6.42 -26.79 -11.08
CA SER A 614 -6.99 -27.36 -9.85
C SER A 614 -6.25 -28.65 -9.46
N PHE A 615 -6.35 -29.08 -8.21
CA PHE A 615 -5.65 -30.25 -7.65
C PHE A 615 -4.12 -30.23 -7.87
N GLY A 616 -3.51 -29.08 -7.67
CA GLY A 616 -2.06 -28.92 -7.72
C GLY A 616 -1.53 -28.41 -9.07
N PRO A 617 -0.27 -27.92 -9.09
CA PRO A 617 0.37 -27.44 -10.30
C PRO A 617 0.38 -28.51 -11.39
N SER A 618 -0.16 -28.18 -12.55
CA SER A 618 -0.45 -29.14 -13.62
C SER A 618 0.10 -28.65 -14.95
N MET A 619 0.41 -29.59 -15.84
CA MET A 619 0.85 -29.32 -17.21
C MET A 619 0.41 -30.40 -18.19
N GLY A 620 0.28 -30.02 -19.46
CA GLY A 620 -0.06 -30.91 -20.55
C GLY A 620 0.39 -30.36 -21.90
N ASN A 621 0.50 -31.23 -22.91
CA ASN A 621 0.99 -30.86 -24.23
C ASN A 621 -0.17 -30.50 -25.16
N GLY A 622 -0.15 -29.27 -25.68
CA GLY A 622 -1.06 -28.77 -26.72
C GLY A 622 -0.34 -28.55 -28.05
N THR A 623 -1.12 -28.16 -29.07
CA THR A 623 -0.60 -27.91 -30.42
C THR A 623 -1.15 -26.59 -30.96
N ILE A 624 -0.25 -25.72 -31.42
CA ILE A 624 -0.57 -24.54 -32.22
C ILE A 624 -0.64 -24.98 -33.68
N THR A 625 -1.74 -24.69 -34.37
CA THR A 625 -1.89 -24.88 -35.81
C THR A 625 -1.81 -23.53 -36.50
N TYR A 626 -0.96 -23.42 -37.51
CA TYR A 626 -0.78 -22.21 -38.31
C TYR A 626 -1.67 -22.20 -39.56
N THR A 627 -1.88 -21.04 -40.16
CA THR A 627 -2.74 -20.86 -41.36
C THR A 627 -2.23 -21.59 -42.59
N ASP A 628 -0.93 -21.89 -42.66
CA ASP A 628 -0.29 -22.69 -43.71
C ASP A 628 -0.36 -24.22 -43.47
N GLY A 629 -1.03 -24.66 -42.40
CA GLY A 629 -1.16 -26.07 -42.03
C GLY A 629 0.03 -26.64 -41.24
N SER A 630 1.11 -25.88 -41.04
CA SER A 630 2.20 -26.29 -40.15
C SER A 630 1.77 -26.23 -38.68
N THR A 631 2.44 -26.99 -37.81
CA THR A 631 2.11 -27.09 -36.38
C THR A 631 3.33 -26.86 -35.48
N GLN A 632 3.07 -26.40 -34.27
CA GLN A 632 4.05 -26.29 -33.19
C GLN A 632 3.48 -26.92 -31.92
N ALA A 633 4.18 -27.90 -31.34
CA ALA A 633 3.88 -28.39 -30.01
C ALA A 633 4.25 -27.34 -28.94
N PHE A 634 3.46 -27.28 -27.86
CA PHE A 634 3.78 -26.48 -26.68
C PHE A 634 3.29 -27.18 -25.41
N THR A 635 3.90 -26.87 -24.28
CA THR A 635 3.40 -27.32 -22.97
C THR A 635 2.64 -26.17 -22.32
N LEU A 636 1.35 -26.37 -22.05
CA LEU A 636 0.58 -25.48 -21.18
C LEU A 636 0.82 -25.92 -19.74
N ALA A 637 1.28 -25.01 -18.89
CA ALA A 637 1.54 -25.28 -17.48
C ALA A 637 0.96 -24.15 -16.61
N PHE A 638 0.13 -24.53 -15.64
CA PHE A 638 -0.40 -23.62 -14.64
C PHE A 638 -0.11 -24.10 -13.22
N SER A 639 0.07 -23.13 -12.35
CA SER A 639 0.14 -23.32 -10.90
C SER A 639 -1.27 -23.59 -10.36
N ASP A 640 -1.35 -24.30 -9.24
CA ASP A 640 -2.62 -24.47 -8.54
C ASP A 640 -3.24 -23.10 -8.23
N TRP A 641 -4.54 -22.97 -8.46
CA TRP A 641 -5.28 -21.74 -8.26
C TRP A 641 -5.14 -21.18 -6.84
N THR A 642 -5.02 -22.04 -5.83
CA THR A 642 -4.79 -21.64 -4.43
C THR A 642 -3.33 -21.79 -3.99
N LEU A 643 -2.42 -22.07 -4.93
CA LEU A 643 -1.02 -22.42 -4.65
C LEU A 643 -0.87 -23.55 -3.62
N ASN A 644 -1.69 -24.61 -3.75
CA ASN A 644 -1.80 -25.71 -2.77
C ASN A 644 -2.20 -25.21 -1.37
N GLY A 645 -3.15 -24.27 -1.28
CA GLY A 645 -3.51 -23.57 -0.04
C GLY A 645 -2.37 -22.73 0.54
N GLY A 646 -1.68 -21.97 -0.32
CA GLY A 646 -0.53 -21.11 0.03
C GLY A 646 0.79 -21.85 0.30
N ARG A 647 0.84 -23.17 0.09
CA ARG A 647 2.01 -24.02 0.40
C ARG A 647 3.04 -24.10 -0.73
N SER A 648 2.82 -23.42 -1.85
CA SER A 648 3.70 -23.49 -3.01
C SER A 648 3.91 -22.12 -3.64
N MET A 649 5.00 -21.96 -4.38
CA MET A 649 5.22 -20.79 -5.23
C MET A 649 4.62 -21.04 -6.62
N PRO A 650 4.33 -19.98 -7.41
CA PRO A 650 3.99 -20.14 -8.81
C PRO A 650 5.08 -20.92 -9.57
N LEU A 651 4.66 -21.75 -10.54
CA LEU A 651 5.56 -22.44 -11.46
C LEU A 651 6.44 -21.44 -12.22
N ASN A 652 7.66 -21.86 -12.58
CA ASN A 652 8.51 -21.05 -13.44
C ASN A 652 7.80 -20.76 -14.79
N GLY A 653 7.79 -19.49 -15.20
CA GLY A 653 7.05 -19.00 -16.36
C GLY A 653 5.58 -18.62 -16.09
N ASN A 654 5.03 -18.91 -14.90
CA ASN A 654 3.76 -18.34 -14.46
C ASN A 654 3.98 -16.98 -13.79
N GLN A 655 3.10 -16.02 -14.05
CA GLN A 655 3.04 -14.74 -13.34
C GLN A 655 1.63 -14.50 -12.82
N VAL A 656 1.49 -14.00 -11.60
CA VAL A 656 0.19 -13.68 -11.01
C VAL A 656 -0.39 -12.44 -11.71
N VAL A 657 -1.58 -12.57 -12.27
CA VAL A 657 -2.34 -11.47 -12.91
C VAL A 657 -3.33 -10.86 -11.92
N THR A 658 -3.95 -11.71 -11.09
CA THR A 658 -4.68 -11.24 -9.91
C THR A 658 -4.73 -12.33 -8.83
N THR A 659 -4.93 -11.91 -7.59
CA THR A 659 -5.20 -12.76 -6.43
C THR A 659 -6.44 -12.25 -5.73
N THR A 660 -7.31 -13.15 -5.30
CA THR A 660 -8.55 -12.82 -4.58
C THR A 660 -8.48 -13.29 -3.12
N PRO A 661 -9.04 -12.57 -2.14
CA PRO A 661 -8.94 -12.90 -0.72
C PRO A 661 -9.54 -14.25 -0.30
N TYR A 662 -10.50 -14.75 -1.08
CA TYR A 662 -11.32 -15.91 -0.73
C TYR A 662 -11.84 -16.64 -1.96
N ARG A 663 -12.20 -17.90 -1.75
CA ARG A 663 -13.03 -18.68 -2.69
C ARG A 663 -14.42 -18.87 -2.14
N ASN A 664 -15.37 -19.11 -3.03
CA ASN A 664 -16.71 -19.53 -2.67
C ASN A 664 -16.73 -21.06 -2.53
N ALA A 665 -17.48 -21.55 -1.54
CA ALA A 665 -17.77 -22.96 -1.32
C ALA A 665 -19.30 -23.15 -1.20
N PRO A 666 -19.84 -24.37 -1.36
CA PRO A 666 -21.29 -24.58 -1.36
C PRO A 666 -21.96 -24.22 -0.03
N ASN A 667 -21.19 -24.16 1.05
CA ASN A 667 -21.63 -23.85 2.41
C ASN A 667 -21.14 -22.48 2.94
N GLY A 668 -20.49 -21.64 2.13
CA GLY A 668 -20.05 -20.31 2.55
C GLY A 668 -18.73 -19.85 1.93
N VAL A 669 -18.34 -18.60 2.21
CA VAL A 669 -17.05 -18.04 1.80
C VAL A 669 -15.91 -18.69 2.58
N GLN A 670 -14.85 -19.11 1.89
CA GLN A 670 -13.60 -19.56 2.51
C GLN A 670 -12.50 -18.51 2.36
N LEU A 671 -12.31 -17.73 3.43
CA LEU A 671 -11.23 -16.76 3.58
C LEU A 671 -9.85 -17.43 3.60
N GLY A 672 -8.83 -16.72 3.11
CA GLY A 672 -7.42 -17.17 3.19
C GLY A 672 -7.05 -18.34 2.27
N GLN A 673 -7.95 -18.76 1.38
CA GLN A 673 -7.66 -19.76 0.34
C GLN A 673 -7.11 -19.16 -0.96
N MET A 674 -6.95 -17.83 -1.01
CA MET A 674 -6.25 -17.04 -2.02
C MET A 674 -6.29 -17.57 -3.47
N PRO A 675 -7.43 -17.58 -4.18
CA PRO A 675 -7.47 -17.93 -5.59
C PRO A 675 -6.72 -16.92 -6.47
N ASN A 676 -5.84 -17.44 -7.32
CA ASN A 676 -4.98 -16.69 -8.24
C ASN A 676 -5.39 -16.96 -9.69
N VAL A 677 -5.25 -15.96 -10.56
CA VAL A 677 -5.27 -16.13 -12.01
C VAL A 677 -3.85 -15.90 -12.52
N PHE A 678 -3.30 -16.84 -13.29
CA PHE A 678 -1.94 -16.76 -13.82
C PHE A 678 -1.90 -16.42 -15.31
N TYR A 679 -0.87 -15.68 -15.69
CA TYR A 679 -0.39 -15.52 -17.07
C TYR A 679 0.67 -16.59 -17.34
N THR A 680 0.60 -17.20 -18.52
CA THR A 680 1.70 -18.00 -19.11
C THR A 680 1.72 -17.78 -20.63
N SER A 681 2.86 -18.04 -21.29
CA SER A 681 3.01 -17.76 -22.73
C SER A 681 4.02 -18.63 -23.45
N VAL A 682 3.82 -18.78 -24.76
CA VAL A 682 4.66 -19.52 -25.69
C VAL A 682 5.11 -18.61 -26.85
N ALA A 683 6.37 -18.73 -27.24
CA ALA A 683 6.92 -18.05 -28.42
C ALA A 683 6.39 -18.71 -29.71
N LEU A 684 5.95 -17.90 -30.67
CA LEU A 684 5.46 -18.35 -31.97
C LEU A 684 6.61 -18.53 -32.97
N GLN A 685 6.44 -19.45 -33.92
CA GLN A 685 7.36 -19.60 -35.05
C GLN A 685 7.36 -18.32 -35.89
N GLN A 686 8.56 -17.82 -36.20
CA GLN A 686 8.74 -16.55 -36.91
C GLN A 686 8.08 -16.59 -38.29
N GLY A 687 7.31 -15.54 -38.61
CA GLY A 687 6.62 -15.41 -39.90
C GLY A 687 5.38 -16.30 -40.08
N LYS A 688 5.02 -17.11 -39.08
CA LYS A 688 3.78 -17.90 -39.09
C LYS A 688 2.61 -17.11 -38.51
N THR A 689 1.40 -17.39 -39.00
CA THR A 689 0.15 -16.78 -38.52
C THR A 689 -0.71 -17.87 -37.87
N VAL A 690 -1.12 -17.69 -36.61
CA VAL A 690 -1.87 -18.74 -35.88
C VAL A 690 -3.28 -18.86 -36.41
N LYS A 691 -3.76 -20.09 -36.59
CA LYS A 691 -5.14 -20.44 -36.99
C LYS A 691 -5.95 -20.94 -35.79
N SER A 692 -5.37 -21.84 -34.99
CA SER A 692 -6.05 -22.44 -33.84
C SER A 692 -5.06 -22.98 -32.81
N VAL A 693 -5.54 -23.19 -31.59
CA VAL A 693 -4.81 -23.81 -30.49
C VAL A 693 -5.58 -25.04 -30.04
N THR A 694 -5.00 -26.21 -30.22
CA THR A 694 -5.47 -27.45 -29.60
C THR A 694 -4.97 -27.49 -28.17
N MET A 695 -5.90 -27.48 -27.23
CA MET A 695 -5.61 -27.60 -25.79
C MET A 695 -5.05 -29.00 -25.46
N PRO A 696 -4.35 -29.17 -24.33
CA PRO A 696 -3.96 -30.51 -23.88
C PRO A 696 -5.17 -31.43 -23.73
N ALA A 697 -5.05 -32.66 -24.25
CA ALA A 697 -6.05 -33.72 -24.04
C ALA A 697 -6.00 -34.31 -22.62
N HIS A 698 -4.79 -34.31 -22.03
CA HIS A 698 -4.53 -34.76 -20.68
C HIS A 698 -3.54 -33.82 -20.00
N ALA A 699 -3.75 -33.56 -18.72
CA ALA A 699 -2.75 -33.00 -17.83
C ALA A 699 -2.06 -34.13 -17.04
N ASN A 700 -0.88 -33.84 -16.49
CA ASN A 700 -0.07 -34.81 -15.75
C ASN A 700 -0.62 -35.19 -14.37
N GLN A 701 -1.50 -34.38 -13.76
CA GLN A 701 -2.14 -34.68 -12.48
C GLN A 701 -3.54 -34.08 -12.33
N GLY A 702 -3.64 -32.76 -12.12
CA GLY A 702 -4.88 -32.05 -11.88
C GLY A 702 -5.56 -31.59 -13.18
N GLN A 703 -6.37 -30.54 -13.12
CA GLN A 703 -7.08 -30.00 -14.28
C GLN A 703 -6.46 -28.65 -14.70
N LEU A 704 -6.44 -28.35 -16.00
CA LEU A 704 -5.97 -27.07 -16.55
C LEU A 704 -7.17 -26.24 -17.01
N HIS A 705 -7.28 -25.01 -16.53
CA HIS A 705 -8.39 -24.11 -16.88
C HIS A 705 -7.87 -22.86 -17.59
N VAL A 706 -8.55 -22.44 -18.65
CA VAL A 706 -8.26 -21.17 -19.37
C VAL A 706 -9.49 -20.29 -19.40
N PHE A 707 -9.33 -19.05 -18.94
CA PHE A 707 -10.33 -17.98 -18.98
C PHE A 707 -10.19 -17.12 -20.25
N SER A 708 -8.97 -16.93 -20.76
CA SER A 708 -8.72 -16.07 -21.93
C SER A 708 -7.44 -16.43 -22.67
N ILE A 709 -7.41 -16.15 -23.97
CA ILE A 709 -6.25 -16.34 -24.86
C ILE A 709 -6.00 -15.02 -25.60
N GLY A 710 -4.74 -14.60 -25.64
CA GLY A 710 -4.31 -13.38 -26.33
C GLY A 710 -2.99 -13.57 -27.05
N MET A 711 -2.62 -12.63 -27.91
CA MET A 711 -1.33 -12.64 -28.61
C MET A 711 -0.79 -11.22 -28.81
N LYS A 712 0.52 -11.11 -29.05
CA LYS A 712 1.27 -9.89 -29.39
C LYS A 712 2.42 -10.21 -30.34
#